data_AF-A0A9P5VS60-F1
#
_entry.id   AF-A0A9P5VS60-F1
#
_cell.length_a   1.000
_cell.length_b   1.000
_cell.length_c   1.000
_cell.angle_alpha   90.00
_cell.angle_beta   90.00
_cell.angle_gamma   90.00
#
_symmetry.space_group_name_H-M   'P 1'
#
loop_
_entity.id
_entity.type
_entity.pdbx_description
1 polymer ?
#
loop_
_entity_poly.entity_id
_entity_poly.type
_entity_poly.pdbx_seq_one_letter_code
_entity_poly.pdbx_strand_id
1 'polypeptide(L)'
;MTATLYVDGSPPVEKKKTNQDREKIRSDAIQRAQTFLDFLEARVNGNHRVRKRHFTRIIKAINTAFYWTMENRTLFIKYMRSRGWNVKECSTEADVDIARDCKPDDIVVSGDSDMLAFAAEITTIWRPISRSQFLIYHLPSILGQLRITRAQLTALCIVSKNDYNRNISLLGPKTNFDIVRSLEGKDAVEVIKNYLGHGEVVIKNNANEHFEASTKVFVHRNQTKQPAVPIVSQTSTQGPVTHGDLAARLNSLRERLRMNKEATSSIEDSSSQSAQLGPVTEPFDIYRTIDRPPEQWPPCHNSGRRFKYRKRYSFKTRSRSTQHPPPDIMKRYSWKEWKEKPDSPTDCVPATNHTQQPEKPKKTERQIPKLVDENRKDLLYAFRWEHPTRTLNVGTLNANVGRVLNDKPSLCSKIKACLREVVCHASRTKRICQRAIGQYVERLSTIGVDDTDRKLLDLICPRITAKGLVKNESLEEAEEEPIPQDDENITKDKQASFLSTLLQSIYTKDLPSPHKGMGNHVRDFIKKAKDFLPAMHGAHEIVIKPPYPASTILRSTATQLSVELKNHFRKGSKELCEKITTMKNIGLLPANTTSEIDFKKSTIENFVALNKVCGGRRKPVPLSTFESSFVSLSEPDLIAVFWHDDDLKALLRECVKGQFNTDTPSKGDIEIWLSGKEPGHLITKLLTDIGSLGEA
;
A
#
# COMPACT_ATOMS: atom_id res chain seq x y z
N MET A 1 28.18 23.77 18.38
CA MET A 1 27.89 23.36 17.00
C MET A 1 27.23 24.51 16.27
N THR A 2 27.79 24.93 15.15
CA THR A 2 27.19 25.91 14.22
C THR A 2 26.57 25.14 13.05
N ALA A 3 25.30 25.41 12.74
CA ALA A 3 24.63 24.80 11.61
C ALA A 3 24.46 25.81 10.48
N THR A 4 24.79 25.40 9.25
CA THR A 4 24.62 26.21 8.03
C THR A 4 23.56 25.54 7.17
N LEU A 5 22.53 26.29 6.80
CA LEU A 5 21.50 25.85 5.86
C LEU A 5 21.91 26.24 4.44
N TYR A 6 21.91 25.29 3.53
CA TYR A 6 22.17 25.52 2.11
C TYR A 6 20.83 25.48 1.37
N VAL A 7 20.59 26.47 0.50
CA VAL A 7 19.36 26.56 -0.29
C VAL A 7 19.71 26.62 -1.77
N ASP A 8 19.07 25.75 -2.56
CA ASP A 8 19.23 25.67 -4.01
C ASP A 8 18.97 27.02 -4.69
N GLY A 9 19.94 27.45 -5.50
CA GLY A 9 19.81 28.52 -6.46
C GLY A 9 19.19 28.07 -7.78
N SER A 10 19.75 28.57 -8.88
CA SER A 10 19.19 28.38 -10.22
C SER A 10 19.43 26.97 -10.77
N PRO A 11 18.49 26.39 -11.54
CA PRO A 11 18.69 25.07 -12.13
C PRO A 11 19.95 25.08 -13.02
N PRO A 12 20.80 24.03 -12.94
CA PRO A 12 21.97 23.91 -13.81
C PRO A 12 21.60 23.30 -15.16
N VAL A 13 22.37 23.66 -16.19
CA VAL A 13 22.20 23.16 -17.56
C VAL A 13 22.35 21.63 -17.61
N GLU A 14 23.27 21.09 -16.82
CA GLU A 14 23.54 19.65 -16.69
C GLU A 14 22.31 18.85 -16.25
N LYS A 15 21.35 19.48 -15.55
CA LYS A 15 20.11 18.85 -15.03
C LYS A 15 18.86 19.21 -15.85
N LYS A 16 19.02 19.87 -17.00
CA LYS A 16 17.92 20.39 -17.85
C LYS A 16 16.83 19.34 -18.14
N LYS A 17 17.22 18.13 -18.50
CA LYS A 17 16.29 17.03 -18.86
C LYS A 17 15.45 16.58 -17.66
N THR A 18 16.11 16.31 -16.53
CA THR A 18 15.49 15.98 -15.26
C THR A 18 14.53 17.07 -14.79
N ASN A 19 14.87 18.34 -15.00
CA ASN A 19 13.99 19.47 -14.71
C ASN A 19 12.77 19.54 -15.65
N GLN A 20 12.92 19.23 -16.94
CA GLN A 20 11.81 19.10 -17.89
C GLN A 20 10.86 17.95 -17.52
N ASP A 21 11.41 16.78 -17.18
CA ASP A 21 10.62 15.62 -16.75
C ASP A 21 9.86 15.92 -15.45
N ARG A 22 10.49 16.59 -14.47
CA ARG A 22 9.84 17.08 -13.23
C ARG A 22 8.75 18.12 -13.51
N GLU A 23 8.94 19.04 -14.45
CA GLU A 23 7.92 20.04 -14.85
C GLU A 23 6.71 19.36 -15.51
N LYS A 24 6.94 18.37 -16.38
CA LYS A 24 5.85 17.59 -16.99
C LYS A 24 5.03 16.85 -15.92
N ILE A 25 5.70 16.16 -14.99
CA ILE A 25 5.03 15.46 -13.88
C ILE A 25 4.19 16.43 -13.02
N ARG A 26 4.69 17.65 -12.76
CA ARG A 26 3.95 18.70 -12.05
C ARG A 26 2.76 19.23 -12.84
N SER A 27 2.94 19.51 -14.13
CA SER A 27 1.86 19.97 -15.03
C SER A 27 0.72 18.94 -15.10
N ASP A 28 1.06 17.66 -15.29
CA ASP A 28 0.07 16.57 -15.27
C ASP A 28 -0.59 16.43 -13.87
N ALA A 29 0.14 16.73 -12.79
CA ALA A 29 -0.41 16.71 -11.43
C ALA A 29 -1.39 17.85 -11.16
N ILE A 30 -1.13 19.05 -11.67
CA ILE A 30 -2.06 20.20 -11.64
C ILE A 30 -3.36 19.82 -12.35
N GLN A 31 -3.28 19.30 -13.58
CA GLN A 31 -4.47 18.89 -14.35
C GLN A 31 -5.26 17.76 -13.66
N ARG A 32 -4.58 16.78 -13.06
CA ARG A 32 -5.23 15.74 -12.24
C ARG A 32 -5.91 16.32 -11.01
N ALA A 33 -5.26 17.27 -10.31
CA ALA A 33 -5.82 17.92 -9.13
C ALA A 33 -7.08 18.73 -9.47
N GLN A 34 -7.06 19.51 -10.56
CA GLN A 34 -8.25 20.19 -11.11
C GLN A 34 -9.37 19.19 -11.37
N THR A 35 -9.12 18.15 -12.17
CA THR A 35 -10.12 17.13 -12.53
C THR A 35 -10.75 16.47 -11.30
N PHE A 36 -9.96 16.21 -10.25
CA PHE A 36 -10.45 15.61 -9.02
C PHE A 36 -11.21 16.63 -8.13
N LEU A 37 -10.84 17.92 -8.15
CA LEU A 37 -11.56 19.00 -7.49
C LEU A 37 -12.91 19.25 -8.17
N ASP A 38 -12.96 19.31 -9.50
CA ASP A 38 -14.20 19.48 -10.27
C ASP A 38 -15.17 18.33 -10.00
N PHE A 39 -14.66 17.08 -9.99
CA PHE A 39 -15.45 15.90 -9.64
C PHE A 39 -15.92 15.93 -8.17
N LEU A 40 -15.11 16.42 -7.24
CA LEU A 40 -15.52 16.58 -5.85
C LEU A 40 -16.62 17.65 -5.73
N GLU A 41 -16.41 18.83 -6.32
CA GLU A 41 -17.34 19.94 -6.30
C GLU A 41 -18.70 19.57 -6.91
N ALA A 42 -18.72 18.90 -8.06
CA ALA A 42 -19.95 18.39 -8.66
C ALA A 42 -20.71 17.42 -7.73
N ARG A 43 -19.99 16.63 -6.91
CA ARG A 43 -20.64 15.77 -5.90
C ARG A 43 -21.17 16.56 -4.71
N VAL A 44 -20.43 17.57 -4.23
CA VAL A 44 -20.91 18.46 -3.15
C VAL A 44 -22.17 19.20 -3.60
N ASN A 45 -22.17 19.78 -4.80
CA ASN A 45 -23.31 20.49 -5.38
C ASN A 45 -24.51 19.57 -5.62
N GLY A 46 -24.29 18.32 -6.03
CA GLY A 46 -25.34 17.32 -6.25
C GLY A 46 -25.80 16.57 -4.99
N ASN A 47 -25.40 16.99 -3.78
CA ASN A 47 -25.63 16.29 -2.51
C ASN A 47 -25.28 14.78 -2.57
N HIS A 48 -24.25 14.42 -3.33
CA HIS A 48 -23.78 13.05 -3.48
C HIS A 48 -22.72 12.73 -2.43
N ARG A 49 -22.82 11.57 -1.77
CA ARG A 49 -21.87 11.13 -0.72
C ARG A 49 -20.40 11.31 -1.15
N VAL A 50 -19.63 12.01 -0.33
CA VAL A 50 -18.18 12.18 -0.49
C VAL A 50 -17.45 11.11 0.34
N ARG A 51 -16.30 10.62 -0.12
CA ARG A 51 -15.50 9.55 0.52
C ARG A 51 -14.05 10.00 0.69
N LYS A 52 -13.34 9.46 1.69
CA LYS A 52 -11.93 9.80 1.98
C LYS A 52 -11.02 9.79 0.76
N ARG A 53 -11.17 8.78 -0.10
CA ARG A 53 -10.37 8.63 -1.33
C ARG A 53 -10.43 9.84 -2.28
N HIS A 54 -11.52 10.62 -2.28
CA HIS A 54 -11.61 11.81 -3.13
C HIS A 54 -10.60 12.86 -2.63
N PHE A 55 -10.60 13.14 -1.33
CA PHE A 55 -9.60 13.98 -0.69
C PHE A 55 -8.19 13.42 -0.83
N THR A 56 -7.94 12.13 -0.56
CA THR A 56 -6.60 11.54 -0.67
C THR A 56 -6.02 11.65 -2.08
N ARG A 57 -6.84 11.48 -3.13
CA ARG A 57 -6.40 11.66 -4.53
C ARG A 57 -6.09 13.11 -4.86
N ILE A 58 -6.90 14.06 -4.39
CA ILE A 58 -6.64 15.50 -4.57
C ILE A 58 -5.35 15.88 -3.83
N ILE A 59 -5.23 15.52 -2.55
CA ILE A 59 -4.04 15.80 -1.71
C ILE A 59 -2.79 15.19 -2.34
N LYS A 60 -2.83 13.94 -2.81
CA LYS A 60 -1.69 13.32 -3.52
C LYS A 60 -1.32 14.12 -4.77
N ALA A 61 -2.30 14.52 -5.59
CA ALA A 61 -2.05 15.32 -6.79
C ALA A 61 -1.51 16.73 -6.48
N ILE A 62 -2.06 17.43 -5.48
CA ILE A 62 -1.57 18.73 -5.00
C ILE A 62 -0.13 18.60 -4.49
N ASN A 63 0.16 17.62 -3.63
CA ASN A 63 1.51 17.39 -3.11
C ASN A 63 2.51 17.07 -4.23
N THR A 64 2.10 16.33 -5.28
CA THR A 64 2.94 16.09 -6.47
C THR A 64 3.10 17.34 -7.35
N ALA A 65 2.13 18.26 -7.35
CA ALA A 65 2.20 19.55 -8.05
C ALA A 65 3.03 20.61 -7.31
N PHE A 66 3.45 20.35 -6.06
CA PHE A 66 4.23 21.30 -5.26
C PHE A 66 5.54 21.71 -5.97
N TYR A 67 5.83 23.01 -5.97
CA TYR A 67 7.06 23.57 -6.47
C TYR A 67 7.54 24.70 -5.56
N TRP A 68 8.78 24.57 -5.06
CA TRP A 68 9.40 25.60 -4.25
C TRP A 68 10.04 26.66 -5.16
N THR A 69 9.25 27.70 -5.48
CA THR A 69 9.64 28.84 -6.32
C THR A 69 10.84 29.60 -5.76
N MET A 70 11.57 30.33 -6.62
CA MET A 70 12.68 31.18 -6.16
C MET A 70 12.24 32.23 -5.15
N GLU A 71 11.09 32.87 -5.37
CA GLU A 71 10.52 33.82 -4.43
C GLU A 71 10.30 33.21 -3.04
N ASN A 72 9.69 32.01 -2.98
CA ASN A 72 9.48 31.29 -1.72
C ASN A 72 10.82 30.86 -1.06
N ARG A 73 11.88 30.59 -1.84
CA ARG A 73 13.22 30.36 -1.30
C ARG A 73 13.83 31.63 -0.74
N THR A 74 13.78 32.76 -1.46
CA THR A 74 14.27 34.06 -0.98
C THR A 74 13.54 34.52 0.28
N LEU A 75 12.22 34.32 0.36
CA LEU A 75 11.42 34.59 1.57
C LEU A 75 11.86 33.69 2.74
N PHE A 76 12.05 32.40 2.50
CA PHE A 76 12.56 31.46 3.52
C PHE A 76 13.97 31.83 4.00
N ILE A 77 14.89 32.18 3.10
CA ILE A 77 16.26 32.61 3.44
C ILE A 77 16.22 33.87 4.32
N LYS A 78 15.44 34.89 3.94
CA LYS A 78 15.23 36.12 4.74
C LYS A 78 14.69 35.78 6.13
N TYR A 79 13.66 34.93 6.21
CA TYR A 79 13.07 34.49 7.46
C TYR A 79 14.09 33.76 8.35
N MET A 80 14.82 32.77 7.83
CA MET A 80 15.78 32.00 8.62
C MET A 80 16.98 32.84 9.09
N ARG A 81 17.50 33.74 8.24
CA ARG A 81 18.52 34.73 8.66
C ARG A 81 18.00 35.64 9.79
N SER A 82 16.75 36.10 9.74
CA SER A 82 16.13 36.88 10.83
C SER A 82 15.97 36.10 12.14
N ARG A 83 16.00 34.77 12.09
CA ARG A 83 16.01 33.87 13.26
C ARG A 83 17.41 33.51 13.75
N GLY A 84 18.46 34.15 13.21
CA GLY A 84 19.86 33.92 13.59
C GLY A 84 20.50 32.66 12.99
N TRP A 85 19.90 32.04 11.98
CA TRP A 85 20.53 30.91 11.27
C TRP A 85 21.55 31.41 10.24
N ASN A 86 22.67 30.69 10.13
CA ASN A 86 23.55 30.84 8.98
C ASN A 86 22.89 30.18 7.76
N VAL A 87 22.72 30.94 6.67
CA VAL A 87 22.05 30.45 5.45
C VAL A 87 22.86 30.84 4.23
N LYS A 88 23.42 29.85 3.53
CA LYS A 88 24.09 30.01 2.23
C LYS A 88 23.06 29.88 1.11
N GLU A 89 23.06 30.88 0.24
CA GLU A 89 22.28 30.88 -0.99
C GLU A 89 23.21 30.41 -2.11
N CYS A 90 22.92 29.24 -2.68
CA CYS A 90 23.83 28.57 -3.61
C CYS A 90 23.67 29.15 -5.02
N SER A 91 24.70 29.06 -5.87
CA SER A 91 24.60 29.54 -7.25
C SER A 91 23.69 28.65 -8.11
N THR A 92 23.86 27.33 -7.94
CA THR A 92 23.06 26.25 -8.53
C THR A 92 22.59 25.29 -7.43
N GLU A 93 22.94 24.01 -7.44
CA GLU A 93 22.47 23.04 -6.43
C GLU A 93 23.26 23.13 -5.12
N ALA A 94 22.53 23.04 -4.01
CA ALA A 94 23.10 23.07 -2.66
C ALA A 94 24.15 21.98 -2.46
N ASP A 95 23.91 20.80 -3.01
CA ASP A 95 24.78 19.63 -3.03
C ASP A 95 26.25 19.94 -3.39
N VAL A 96 26.46 20.77 -4.42
CA VAL A 96 27.80 21.10 -4.93
C VAL A 96 28.51 22.11 -4.02
N ASP A 97 27.75 23.04 -3.45
CA ASP A 97 28.27 24.02 -2.49
C ASP A 97 28.54 23.38 -1.13
N ILE A 98 27.72 22.41 -0.68
CA ILE A 98 28.00 21.56 0.48
C ILE A 98 29.30 20.79 0.24
N ALA A 99 29.45 20.13 -0.91
CA ALA A 99 30.66 19.38 -1.25
C ALA A 99 31.92 20.26 -1.40
N ARG A 100 31.79 21.58 -1.64
CA ARG A 100 32.93 22.52 -1.64
C ARG A 100 33.26 23.05 -0.24
N ASP A 101 32.27 23.22 0.63
CA ASP A 101 32.46 23.83 1.96
C ASP A 101 32.74 22.79 3.07
N CYS A 102 32.32 21.53 2.88
CA CYS A 102 32.42 20.44 3.87
C CYS A 102 33.88 20.07 4.21
N LYS A 103 34.14 19.85 5.51
CA LYS A 103 35.40 19.35 6.05
C LYS A 103 35.25 17.90 6.56
N PRO A 104 36.35 17.16 6.78
CA PRO A 104 36.29 15.75 7.17
C PRO A 104 35.51 15.42 8.45
N ASP A 105 35.39 16.38 9.37
CA ASP A 105 34.64 16.22 10.64
C ASP A 105 33.21 16.82 10.60
N ASP A 106 32.81 17.42 9.47
CA ASP A 106 31.47 17.97 9.31
C ASP A 106 30.44 16.84 9.05
N ILE A 107 29.19 17.09 9.45
CA ILE A 107 28.07 16.17 9.29
C ILE A 107 27.10 16.74 8.26
N VAL A 108 26.98 16.07 7.11
CA VAL A 108 26.01 16.45 6.07
C VAL A 108 24.65 15.87 6.40
N VAL A 109 23.63 16.73 6.54
CA VAL A 109 22.24 16.30 6.76
C VAL A 109 21.45 16.46 5.46
N SER A 110 21.19 15.35 4.76
CA SER A 110 20.41 15.36 3.52
C SER A 110 19.56 14.10 3.37
N GLY A 111 18.40 14.24 2.72
CA GLY A 111 17.58 13.10 2.29
C GLY A 111 18.14 12.41 1.03
N ASP A 112 18.99 13.12 0.28
CA ASP A 112 19.55 12.68 -1.00
C ASP A 112 20.77 11.79 -0.81
N SER A 113 20.88 10.76 -1.65
CA SER A 113 22.01 9.83 -1.69
C SER A 113 23.16 10.32 -2.58
N ASP A 114 22.94 11.32 -3.44
CA ASP A 114 23.99 11.85 -4.33
C ASP A 114 25.15 12.52 -3.55
N MET A 115 24.94 12.82 -2.26
CA MET A 115 26.01 13.15 -1.29
C MET A 115 27.10 12.07 -1.17
N LEU A 116 26.79 10.81 -1.49
CA LEU A 116 27.78 9.73 -1.54
C LEU A 116 28.70 9.82 -2.77
N ALA A 117 28.34 10.56 -3.82
CA ALA A 117 29.07 10.62 -5.08
C ALA A 117 30.25 11.62 -5.06
N PHE A 118 30.15 12.71 -4.31
CA PHE A 118 31.22 13.71 -4.16
C PHE A 118 32.47 13.12 -3.48
N ALA A 119 33.58 13.86 -3.43
CA ALA A 119 34.89 13.29 -3.07
C ALA A 119 35.14 13.12 -1.55
N ALA A 120 36.42 13.04 -1.15
CA ALA A 120 36.87 12.50 0.13
C ALA A 120 36.45 13.31 1.38
N GLU A 121 36.08 14.58 1.22
CA GLU A 121 35.80 15.51 2.33
C GLU A 121 34.49 15.22 3.06
N ILE A 122 33.50 14.62 2.38
CA ILE A 122 32.27 14.13 3.02
C ILE A 122 32.55 12.75 3.60
N THR A 123 32.64 12.64 4.93
CA THR A 123 32.86 11.38 5.66
C THR A 123 31.60 10.81 6.30
N THR A 124 30.68 11.69 6.70
CA THR A 124 29.50 11.35 7.50
C THR A 124 28.25 12.03 6.98
N ILE A 125 27.23 11.22 6.64
CA ILE A 125 25.92 11.71 6.18
C ILE A 125 24.83 11.21 7.13
N TRP A 126 23.96 12.11 7.58
CA TRP A 126 22.77 11.81 8.37
C TRP A 126 21.53 11.94 7.51
N ARG A 127 20.93 10.81 7.13
CA ARG A 127 19.73 10.76 6.29
C ARG A 127 18.46 10.70 7.13
N PRO A 128 17.55 11.69 7.06
CA PRO A 128 16.26 11.62 7.76
C PRO A 128 15.41 10.47 7.21
N ILE A 129 14.77 9.69 8.09
CA ILE A 129 13.80 8.64 7.68
C ILE A 129 12.38 9.03 8.06
N SER A 130 12.11 9.29 9.35
CA SER A 130 10.86 9.88 9.85
C SER A 130 11.00 10.23 11.34
N ARG A 131 10.04 10.99 11.91
CA ARG A 131 9.88 11.20 13.37
C ARG A 131 11.19 11.46 14.14
N SER A 132 11.99 12.41 13.66
CA SER A 132 13.28 12.82 14.26
C SER A 132 14.38 11.73 14.29
N GLN A 133 14.25 10.67 13.50
CA GLN A 133 15.28 9.63 13.35
C GLN A 133 16.14 9.86 12.10
N PHE A 134 17.45 9.62 12.26
CA PHE A 134 18.46 9.67 11.21
C PHE A 134 19.13 8.31 11.01
N LEU A 135 19.39 7.95 9.76
CA LEU A 135 20.30 6.87 9.39
C LEU A 135 21.68 7.46 9.13
N ILE A 136 22.69 6.94 9.83
CA ILE A 136 24.07 7.44 9.77
C ILE A 136 24.85 6.60 8.76
N TYR A 137 25.30 7.24 7.69
CA TYR A 137 26.24 6.68 6.73
C TYR A 137 27.64 7.20 7.05
N HIS A 138 28.49 6.34 7.62
CA HIS A 138 29.91 6.63 7.83
C HIS A 138 30.72 6.00 6.68
N LEU A 139 31.20 6.83 5.76
CA LEU A 139 31.74 6.38 4.48
C LEU A 139 33.00 5.50 4.61
N PRO A 140 33.97 5.77 5.50
CA PRO A 140 35.12 4.87 5.70
C PRO A 140 34.70 3.43 6.06
N SER A 141 33.66 3.27 6.89
CA SER A 141 33.12 1.95 7.23
C SER A 141 32.40 1.29 6.04
N ILE A 142 31.66 2.05 5.24
CA ILE A 142 30.96 1.56 4.05
C ILE A 142 31.96 1.10 2.99
N LEU A 143 32.97 1.92 2.68
CA LEU A 143 34.04 1.60 1.73
C LEU A 143 34.81 0.34 2.16
N GLY A 144 35.14 0.23 3.46
CA GLY A 144 35.81 -0.95 4.02
C GLY A 144 34.96 -2.23 3.94
N GLN A 145 33.64 -2.15 4.18
CA GLN A 145 32.74 -3.29 4.04
C GLN A 145 32.52 -3.71 2.58
N LEU A 146 32.37 -2.75 1.67
CA LEU A 146 32.18 -3.00 0.25
C LEU A 146 33.48 -3.37 -0.49
N ARG A 147 34.65 -3.13 0.12
CA ARG A 147 35.99 -3.31 -0.44
C ARG A 147 36.18 -2.53 -1.75
N ILE A 148 35.79 -1.26 -1.73
CA ILE A 148 35.99 -0.31 -2.84
C ILE A 148 36.65 0.97 -2.35
N THR A 149 37.36 1.66 -3.24
CA THR A 149 37.97 2.97 -2.98
C THR A 149 36.94 4.11 -3.09
N ARG A 150 37.30 5.31 -2.61
CA ARG A 150 36.46 6.51 -2.81
C ARG A 150 36.24 6.80 -4.29
N ALA A 151 37.30 6.67 -5.10
CA ALA A 151 37.25 6.84 -6.56
C ALA A 151 36.28 5.86 -7.23
N GLN A 152 36.32 4.58 -6.83
CA GLN A 152 35.37 3.56 -7.30
C GLN A 152 33.93 3.86 -6.87
N LEU A 153 33.68 4.36 -5.66
CA LEU A 153 32.33 4.76 -5.23
C LEU A 153 31.81 5.95 -6.06
N THR A 154 32.62 6.99 -6.27
CA THR A 154 32.26 8.14 -7.12
C THR A 154 31.98 7.69 -8.56
N ALA A 155 32.85 6.85 -9.14
CA ALA A 155 32.64 6.28 -10.46
C ALA A 155 31.33 5.45 -10.54
N LEU A 156 31.04 4.63 -9.53
CA LEU A 156 29.81 3.84 -9.44
C LEU A 156 28.55 4.72 -9.43
N CYS A 157 28.57 5.84 -8.70
CA CYS A 157 27.48 6.82 -8.71
C CYS A 157 27.32 7.49 -10.09
N ILE A 158 28.42 7.80 -10.76
CA ILE A 158 28.43 8.45 -12.09
C ILE A 158 27.90 7.52 -13.19
N VAL A 159 28.34 6.26 -13.23
CA VAL A 159 27.91 5.30 -14.28
C VAL A 159 26.53 4.70 -14.01
N SER A 160 26.02 4.82 -12.79
CA SER A 160 24.63 4.47 -12.45
C SER A 160 23.67 5.62 -12.79
N LYS A 161 22.36 5.31 -12.90
CA LYS A 161 21.33 6.31 -13.20
C LYS A 161 21.35 7.41 -12.13
N ASN A 162 21.64 8.63 -12.53
CA ASN A 162 21.68 9.81 -11.66
C ASN A 162 20.93 10.99 -12.32
N ASP A 163 20.88 12.15 -11.66
CA ASP A 163 20.11 13.30 -12.13
C ASP A 163 20.72 14.03 -13.34
N TYR A 164 21.98 13.74 -13.73
CA TYR A 164 22.69 14.38 -14.85
C TYR A 164 22.87 13.46 -16.07
N ASN A 165 23.15 12.16 -15.86
CA ASN A 165 23.28 11.18 -16.94
C ASN A 165 22.35 9.96 -16.76
N ARG A 166 21.98 9.38 -17.91
CA ARG A 166 21.32 8.08 -17.96
C ARG A 166 22.34 6.97 -17.74
N ASN A 167 21.86 5.86 -17.20
CA ASN A 167 22.62 4.62 -17.13
C ASN A 167 22.65 3.95 -18.51
N ILE A 168 23.71 3.20 -18.78
CA ILE A 168 23.80 2.34 -19.97
C ILE A 168 22.73 1.25 -19.89
N SER A 169 22.07 0.98 -21.02
CA SER A 169 20.96 0.03 -21.08
C SER A 169 21.40 -1.38 -20.66
N LEU A 170 20.51 -2.11 -19.98
CA LEU A 170 20.72 -3.47 -19.47
C LEU A 170 21.83 -3.64 -18.41
N LEU A 171 22.49 -2.55 -17.98
CA LEU A 171 23.40 -2.58 -16.82
C LEU A 171 22.65 -2.11 -15.57
N GLY A 172 22.61 -2.93 -14.52
CA GLY A 172 21.98 -2.57 -13.24
C GLY A 172 23.01 -2.07 -12.22
N PRO A 173 22.58 -1.43 -11.10
CA PRO A 173 23.50 -0.97 -10.05
C PRO A 173 24.42 -2.07 -9.52
N LYS A 174 23.93 -3.31 -9.41
CA LYS A 174 24.76 -4.46 -9.03
C LYS A 174 25.83 -4.78 -10.08
N THR A 175 25.46 -4.82 -11.36
CA THR A 175 26.40 -5.10 -12.47
C THR A 175 27.46 -4.00 -12.55
N ASN A 176 27.06 -2.74 -12.41
CA ASN A 176 27.98 -1.62 -12.35
C ASN A 176 28.92 -1.73 -11.14
N PHE A 177 28.42 -2.12 -9.96
CA PHE A 177 29.27 -2.37 -8.78
C PHE A 177 30.25 -3.52 -9.00
N ASP A 178 29.80 -4.66 -9.54
CA ASP A 178 30.65 -5.83 -9.77
C ASP A 178 31.77 -5.53 -10.78
N ILE A 179 31.50 -4.74 -11.83
CA ILE A 179 32.50 -4.24 -12.80
C ILE A 179 33.41 -3.20 -12.14
N VAL A 180 32.87 -2.12 -11.57
CA VAL A 180 33.68 -1.02 -11.00
C VAL A 180 34.61 -1.49 -9.88
N ARG A 181 34.19 -2.46 -9.05
CA ARG A 181 35.04 -3.07 -8.01
C ARG A 181 36.24 -3.82 -8.59
N SER A 182 36.14 -4.39 -9.80
CA SER A 182 37.25 -5.09 -10.45
C SER A 182 38.20 -4.18 -11.23
N LEU A 183 37.92 -2.88 -11.30
CA LEU A 183 38.72 -1.91 -12.05
C LEU A 183 39.62 -1.11 -11.12
N GLU A 184 40.90 -1.05 -11.46
CA GLU A 184 41.85 -0.18 -10.80
C GLU A 184 41.85 1.22 -11.43
N GLY A 185 42.24 2.22 -10.65
CA GLY A 185 42.36 3.62 -11.05
C GLY A 185 42.68 4.51 -9.86
N LYS A 186 43.49 5.55 -10.08
CA LYS A 186 43.94 6.51 -9.07
C LYS A 186 42.83 7.49 -8.68
N ASP A 187 42.00 7.86 -9.65
CA ASP A 187 40.86 8.75 -9.48
C ASP A 187 39.60 8.21 -10.17
N ALA A 188 38.47 8.89 -9.96
CA ALA A 188 37.19 8.45 -10.52
C ALA A 188 37.14 8.53 -12.06
N VAL A 189 37.88 9.45 -12.68
CA VAL A 189 37.90 9.65 -14.15
C VAL A 189 38.63 8.49 -14.81
N GLU A 190 39.75 8.04 -14.24
CA GLU A 190 40.47 6.84 -14.68
C GLU A 190 39.60 5.58 -14.54
N VAL A 191 38.89 5.43 -13.41
CA VAL A 191 37.95 4.30 -13.22
C VAL A 191 36.79 4.34 -14.23
N ILE A 192 36.21 5.51 -14.53
CA ILE A 192 35.15 5.66 -15.56
C ILE A 192 35.68 5.32 -16.95
N LYS A 193 36.89 5.78 -17.30
CA LYS A 193 37.54 5.45 -18.58
C LYS A 193 37.75 3.94 -18.71
N ASN A 194 38.25 3.30 -17.66
CA ASN A 194 38.45 1.85 -17.62
C ASN A 194 37.11 1.09 -17.67
N TYR A 195 36.05 1.63 -17.06
CA TYR A 195 34.68 1.09 -17.15
C TYR A 195 34.12 1.17 -18.56
N LEU A 196 34.27 2.30 -19.26
CA LEU A 196 33.83 2.44 -20.65
C LEU A 196 34.60 1.52 -21.62
N GLY A 197 35.85 1.16 -21.29
CA GLY A 197 36.64 0.17 -22.02
C GLY A 197 36.34 -1.30 -21.66
N HIS A 198 35.54 -1.58 -20.63
CA HIS A 198 35.24 -2.94 -20.20
C HIS A 198 34.33 -3.65 -21.22
N GLY A 199 34.66 -4.89 -21.61
CA GLY A 199 33.99 -5.59 -22.72
C GLY A 199 32.46 -5.67 -22.61
N GLU A 200 31.92 -5.96 -21.41
CA GLU A 200 30.46 -5.95 -21.20
C GLU A 200 29.81 -4.57 -21.36
N VAL A 201 30.55 -3.49 -21.09
CA VAL A 201 30.07 -2.11 -21.22
C VAL A 201 30.12 -1.69 -22.68
N VAL A 202 31.23 -1.95 -23.38
CA VAL A 202 31.36 -1.69 -24.83
C VAL A 202 30.24 -2.36 -25.63
N ILE A 203 29.92 -3.63 -25.34
CA ILE A 203 28.85 -4.37 -26.04
C ILE A 203 27.45 -3.80 -25.79
N LYS A 204 27.23 -3.10 -24.66
CA LYS A 204 25.90 -2.59 -24.24
C LYS A 204 25.74 -1.07 -24.45
N ASN A 205 26.84 -0.34 -24.63
CA ASN A 205 26.85 1.12 -24.78
C ASN A 205 26.48 1.60 -26.20
N ASN A 206 25.38 1.08 -26.75
CA ASN A 206 24.90 1.42 -28.11
C ASN A 206 24.58 2.92 -28.31
N ALA A 207 24.48 3.68 -27.21
CA ALA A 207 24.18 5.11 -27.22
C ALA A 207 25.44 6.00 -27.10
N ASN A 208 26.64 5.40 -26.98
CA ASN A 208 27.89 6.12 -26.70
C ASN A 208 27.77 7.10 -25.52
N GLU A 209 27.21 6.64 -24.39
CA GLU A 209 27.18 7.42 -23.16
C GLU A 209 28.61 7.60 -22.64
N HIS A 210 29.01 8.87 -22.40
CA HIS A 210 30.36 9.26 -21.96
C HIS A 210 30.40 9.88 -20.55
N PHE A 211 29.25 10.04 -19.89
CA PHE A 211 29.11 10.53 -18.50
C PHE A 211 29.76 11.90 -18.18
N GLU A 212 30.00 12.75 -19.20
CA GLU A 212 30.70 14.03 -19.05
C GLU A 212 30.03 14.98 -18.06
N ALA A 213 28.70 15.08 -18.09
CA ALA A 213 27.95 15.99 -17.22
C ALA A 213 28.04 15.54 -15.75
N SER A 214 27.75 14.27 -15.44
CA SER A 214 27.95 13.70 -14.10
C SER A 214 29.40 13.85 -13.61
N THR A 215 30.40 13.64 -14.48
CA THR A 215 31.82 13.79 -14.14
C THR A 215 32.16 15.25 -13.78
N LYS A 216 31.69 16.21 -14.58
CA LYS A 216 31.85 17.65 -14.34
C LYS A 216 31.24 18.08 -12.99
N VAL A 217 30.10 17.52 -12.61
CA VAL A 217 29.45 17.84 -11.33
C VAL A 217 30.11 17.13 -10.16
N PHE A 218 30.17 15.79 -10.15
CA PHE A 218 30.58 15.03 -8.97
C PHE A 218 32.10 15.03 -8.72
N VAL A 219 32.91 15.04 -9.78
CA VAL A 219 34.38 15.08 -9.65
C VAL A 219 34.87 16.53 -9.57
N HIS A 220 34.47 17.38 -10.52
CA HIS A 220 35.01 18.73 -10.63
C HIS A 220 34.20 19.81 -9.87
N ARG A 221 33.07 19.45 -9.23
CA ARG A 221 32.20 20.37 -8.46
C ARG A 221 31.75 21.62 -9.24
N ASN A 222 31.61 21.45 -10.55
CA ASN A 222 31.32 22.50 -11.51
C ASN A 222 29.94 22.29 -12.15
N GLN A 223 29.09 23.31 -12.05
CA GLN A 223 27.77 23.35 -12.67
C GLN A 223 27.62 24.64 -13.47
N THR A 224 26.90 24.59 -14.58
CA THR A 224 26.64 25.75 -15.41
C THR A 224 25.26 26.30 -15.08
N LYS A 225 25.20 27.52 -14.55
CA LYS A 225 23.93 28.20 -14.29
C LYS A 225 23.12 28.31 -15.60
N GLN A 226 21.89 27.78 -15.63
CA GLN A 226 21.05 27.95 -16.81
C GLN A 226 20.68 29.43 -16.95
N PRO A 227 20.84 30.05 -18.14
CA PRO A 227 20.42 31.44 -18.35
C PRO A 227 18.91 31.56 -18.15
N ALA A 228 18.48 32.68 -17.55
CA ALA A 228 17.07 32.96 -17.34
C ALA A 228 16.36 33.06 -18.70
N VAL A 229 15.45 32.11 -18.96
CA VAL A 229 14.60 32.18 -20.16
C VAL A 229 13.60 33.31 -19.94
N PRO A 230 13.47 34.28 -20.87
CA PRO A 230 12.46 35.32 -20.76
C PRO A 230 11.06 34.70 -20.67
N ILE A 231 10.28 35.13 -19.68
CA ILE A 231 8.90 34.67 -19.52
C ILE A 231 8.07 35.25 -20.67
N VAL A 232 7.87 34.47 -21.72
CA VAL A 232 6.89 34.77 -22.77
C VAL A 232 5.53 34.76 -22.08
N SER A 233 5.01 35.96 -21.83
CA SER A 233 3.74 36.16 -21.14
C SER A 233 2.60 35.69 -22.03
N GLN A 234 2.16 34.44 -21.83
CA GLN A 234 0.98 33.93 -22.52
C GLN A 234 -0.25 34.64 -21.97
N THR A 235 -0.79 35.55 -22.76
CA THR A 235 -2.03 36.30 -22.50
C THR A 235 -3.24 35.37 -22.57
N SER A 236 -3.43 34.59 -21.51
CA SER A 236 -4.68 33.90 -21.17
C SER A 236 -5.37 34.69 -20.07
N THR A 237 -6.61 35.12 -20.29
CA THR A 237 -7.40 35.93 -19.35
C THR A 237 -7.84 35.18 -18.09
N GLN A 238 -7.46 33.91 -17.96
CA GLN A 238 -7.36 33.20 -16.69
C GLN A 238 -5.89 32.80 -16.50
N GLY A 239 -5.29 33.22 -15.39
CA GLY A 239 -3.91 32.87 -15.05
C GLY A 239 -3.74 31.35 -14.88
N PRO A 240 -2.52 30.81 -15.09
CA PRO A 240 -2.27 29.39 -14.91
C PRO A 240 -2.52 28.98 -13.45
N VAL A 241 -3.48 28.08 -13.24
CA VAL A 241 -3.91 27.62 -11.91
C VAL A 241 -2.72 27.06 -11.13
N THR A 242 -2.43 27.68 -9.99
CA THR A 242 -1.27 27.37 -9.15
C THR A 242 -1.58 26.30 -8.11
N HIS A 243 -0.52 25.76 -7.49
CA HIS A 243 -0.64 24.93 -6.28
C HIS A 243 -1.42 25.63 -5.16
N GLY A 244 -1.26 26.95 -5.01
CA GLY A 244 -1.96 27.75 -4.00
C GLY A 244 -3.48 27.76 -4.25
N ASP A 245 -3.88 27.98 -5.50
CA ASP A 245 -5.31 28.01 -5.89
C ASP A 245 -5.98 26.65 -5.69
N LEU A 246 -5.29 25.55 -6.02
CA LEU A 246 -5.78 24.19 -5.79
C LEU A 246 -5.97 23.88 -4.31
N ALA A 247 -5.02 24.31 -3.45
CA ALA A 247 -5.11 24.13 -2.01
C ALA A 247 -6.22 24.99 -1.39
N ALA A 248 -6.35 26.24 -1.82
CA ALA A 248 -7.42 27.15 -1.41
C ALA A 248 -8.81 26.61 -1.81
N ARG A 249 -8.96 26.13 -3.05
CA ARG A 249 -10.21 25.51 -3.54
C ARG A 249 -10.55 24.23 -2.78
N LEU A 250 -9.56 23.40 -2.45
CA LEU A 250 -9.78 22.22 -1.59
C LEU A 250 -10.28 22.61 -0.18
N ASN A 251 -9.71 23.65 0.41
CA ASN A 251 -10.14 24.14 1.73
C ASN A 251 -11.53 24.77 1.69
N SER A 252 -11.87 25.55 0.66
CA SER A 252 -13.23 26.08 0.44
C SER A 252 -14.27 24.95 0.32
N LEU A 253 -13.96 23.86 -0.39
CA LEU A 253 -14.83 22.69 -0.46
C LEU A 253 -14.97 21.94 0.87
N ARG A 254 -13.96 21.96 1.74
CA ARG A 254 -14.03 21.42 3.11
C ARG A 254 -14.95 22.26 3.99
N GLU A 255 -14.78 23.58 4.01
CA GLU A 255 -15.63 24.49 4.78
C GLU A 255 -17.10 24.36 4.35
N ARG A 256 -17.39 24.36 3.04
CA ARG A 256 -18.75 24.13 2.53
C ARG A 256 -19.35 22.82 2.99
N LEU A 257 -18.56 21.74 3.02
CA LEU A 257 -19.04 20.44 3.53
C LEU A 257 -19.30 20.47 5.04
N ARG A 258 -18.57 21.28 5.82
CA ARG A 258 -18.86 21.52 7.23
C ARG A 258 -20.17 22.30 7.41
N MET A 259 -20.34 23.43 6.74
CA MET A 259 -21.56 24.24 6.80
C MET A 259 -22.82 23.45 6.38
N ASN A 260 -22.75 22.67 5.29
CA ASN A 260 -23.87 21.84 4.85
C ASN A 260 -24.28 20.79 5.91
N LYS A 261 -23.31 20.25 6.65
CA LYS A 261 -23.55 19.27 7.72
C LYS A 261 -24.24 19.92 8.94
N GLU A 262 -23.76 21.09 9.35
CA GLU A 262 -24.33 21.87 10.45
C GLU A 262 -25.79 22.29 10.15
N ALA A 263 -26.07 22.68 8.90
CA ALA A 263 -27.42 22.97 8.42
C ALA A 263 -28.34 21.74 8.46
N THR A 264 -27.85 20.53 8.13
CA THR A 264 -28.68 19.31 8.25
C THR A 264 -28.96 18.92 9.70
N SER A 265 -28.00 19.04 10.62
CA SER A 265 -28.24 18.72 12.04
C SER A 265 -29.24 19.67 12.70
N SER A 266 -29.20 20.96 12.36
CA SER A 266 -30.15 21.94 12.89
C SER A 266 -31.59 21.73 12.39
N ILE A 267 -31.78 21.07 11.25
CA ILE A 267 -33.11 20.68 10.74
C ILE A 267 -33.65 19.45 11.49
N GLU A 268 -32.82 18.44 11.75
CA GLU A 268 -33.24 17.23 12.47
C GLU A 268 -33.67 17.53 13.92
N ASP A 269 -32.94 18.39 14.64
CA ASP A 269 -33.31 18.85 15.99
C ASP A 269 -34.65 19.60 16.01
N SER A 270 -35.00 20.31 14.93
CA SER A 270 -36.28 21.03 14.81
C SER A 270 -37.48 20.16 14.41
N SER A 271 -37.24 18.92 13.93
CA SER A 271 -38.29 18.02 13.41
C SER A 271 -38.83 17.01 14.44
N SER A 272 -38.15 16.89 15.59
CA SER A 272 -38.41 15.89 16.64
C SER A 272 -39.68 16.11 17.49
N GLN A 273 -40.63 16.96 17.05
CA GLN A 273 -41.90 17.22 17.77
C GLN A 273 -43.19 16.81 17.03
N SER A 274 -43.15 16.31 15.79
CA SER A 274 -44.38 15.91 15.09
C SER A 274 -44.23 14.79 14.06
N ALA A 275 -44.38 13.53 14.50
CA ALA A 275 -45.04 12.44 13.74
C ALA A 275 -45.04 11.11 14.54
N GLN A 276 -46.09 10.86 15.32
CA GLN A 276 -46.55 9.49 15.57
C GLN A 276 -47.53 9.10 14.45
N LEU A 277 -47.45 7.86 13.91
CA LEU A 277 -48.59 6.98 13.55
C LEU A 277 -48.19 5.77 12.65
N GLY A 278 -47.59 4.73 13.26
CA GLY A 278 -47.77 3.30 12.93
C GLY A 278 -47.30 2.72 11.57
N PRO A 279 -47.51 1.40 11.34
CA PRO A 279 -48.00 0.38 12.27
C PRO A 279 -46.98 -0.73 12.64
N VAL A 280 -47.34 -1.50 13.68
CA VAL A 280 -46.59 -2.61 14.29
C VAL A 280 -46.95 -3.95 13.64
N THR A 281 -46.01 -4.91 13.59
CA THR A 281 -46.34 -6.35 13.63
C THR A 281 -45.41 -7.10 14.60
N GLU A 282 -45.99 -8.08 15.28
CA GLU A 282 -45.52 -8.67 16.55
C GLU A 282 -44.55 -9.88 16.42
N PRO A 283 -43.93 -10.31 17.54
CA PRO A 283 -42.94 -11.39 17.56
C PRO A 283 -43.56 -12.79 17.66
N PHE A 284 -42.77 -13.83 17.36
CA PHE A 284 -43.13 -15.23 17.62
C PHE A 284 -42.00 -15.98 18.34
N ASP A 285 -42.29 -16.43 19.56
CA ASP A 285 -41.54 -17.43 20.32
C ASP A 285 -41.74 -18.84 19.75
N ILE A 286 -40.68 -19.65 19.74
CA ILE A 286 -40.80 -21.12 19.93
C ILE A 286 -39.59 -21.63 20.74
N TYR A 287 -39.79 -21.88 22.03
CA TYR A 287 -39.03 -22.91 22.75
C TYR A 287 -39.59 -24.30 22.41
N ARG A 288 -38.72 -25.28 22.15
CA ARG A 288 -39.06 -26.71 22.28
C ARG A 288 -37.88 -27.49 22.86
N THR A 289 -38.05 -27.90 24.12
CA THR A 289 -37.26 -28.93 24.80
C THR A 289 -37.79 -30.31 24.41
N ILE A 290 -36.90 -31.25 24.03
CA ILE A 290 -37.13 -32.70 24.15
C ILE A 290 -35.80 -33.35 24.53
N ASP A 291 -35.80 -34.10 25.63
CA ASP A 291 -34.69 -34.93 26.09
C ASP A 291 -34.58 -36.26 25.33
N ARG A 292 -33.34 -36.67 25.00
CA ARG A 292 -32.73 -37.99 25.34
C ARG A 292 -31.51 -38.29 24.44
N PRO A 293 -30.42 -38.85 24.98
CA PRO A 293 -29.32 -39.38 24.18
C PRO A 293 -29.58 -40.83 23.76
N PRO A 294 -29.03 -41.25 22.61
CA PRO A 294 -28.52 -42.62 22.49
C PRO A 294 -27.09 -42.70 21.91
N GLU A 295 -26.24 -43.36 22.69
CA GLU A 295 -25.32 -44.44 22.27
C GLU A 295 -24.35 -44.23 21.09
N GLN A 296 -23.07 -44.17 21.48
CA GLN A 296 -21.90 -44.85 20.90
C GLN A 296 -21.94 -45.19 19.40
N TRP A 297 -21.13 -44.47 18.60
CA TRP A 297 -20.70 -44.92 17.28
C TRP A 297 -19.26 -45.47 17.32
N PRO A 298 -18.95 -46.52 16.52
CA PRO A 298 -17.76 -47.36 16.70
C PRO A 298 -16.47 -46.75 16.12
N PRO A 299 -15.29 -47.29 16.49
CA PRO A 299 -14.00 -46.74 16.06
C PRO A 299 -13.73 -46.87 14.56
N CYS A 300 -13.06 -45.83 14.07
CA CYS A 300 -12.50 -45.66 12.74
C CYS A 300 -11.75 -46.89 12.16
N HIS A 301 -12.13 -47.29 10.93
CA HIS A 301 -11.30 -48.15 10.10
C HIS A 301 -10.63 -47.39 8.95
N ASN A 302 -9.30 -47.35 9.00
CA ASN A 302 -8.44 -46.95 7.89
C ASN A 302 -8.60 -47.89 6.70
N SER A 303 -8.91 -47.37 5.51
CA SER A 303 -8.60 -48.05 4.24
C SER A 303 -7.45 -47.32 3.53
N GLY A 304 -6.30 -47.98 3.49
CA GLY A 304 -5.03 -47.34 3.14
C GLY A 304 -4.85 -47.10 1.64
N ARG A 305 -4.43 -45.89 1.26
CA ARG A 305 -3.62 -45.66 0.05
C ARG A 305 -2.31 -44.97 0.43
N ARG A 306 -1.26 -45.78 0.61
CA ARG A 306 0.13 -45.31 0.81
C ARG A 306 0.62 -44.61 -0.47
N PHE A 307 0.48 -43.30 -0.56
CA PHE A 307 1.18 -42.52 -1.57
C PHE A 307 2.69 -42.56 -1.30
N LYS A 308 3.46 -43.18 -2.19
CA LYS A 308 4.92 -43.19 -2.15
C LYS A 308 5.45 -41.77 -2.36
N TYR A 309 5.90 -41.12 -1.28
CA TYR A 309 6.64 -39.86 -1.36
C TYR A 309 7.94 -40.07 -2.16
N ARG A 310 8.06 -39.43 -3.33
CA ARG A 310 9.39 -39.16 -3.91
C ARG A 310 10.08 -38.12 -3.01
N LYS A 311 11.12 -38.52 -2.28
CA LYS A 311 12.06 -37.58 -1.65
C LYS A 311 12.63 -36.66 -2.73
N ARG A 312 12.35 -35.36 -2.66
CA ARG A 312 13.12 -34.35 -3.38
C ARG A 312 14.28 -33.93 -2.49
N TYR A 313 15.51 -34.07 -2.97
CA TYR A 313 16.67 -33.49 -2.33
C TYR A 313 16.57 -31.96 -2.39
N SER A 314 16.46 -31.31 -1.24
CA SER A 314 16.67 -29.87 -1.13
C SER A 314 18.06 -29.60 -0.58
N PHE A 315 18.93 -28.96 -1.36
CA PHE A 315 20.21 -28.42 -0.89
C PHE A 315 20.00 -27.16 -0.03
N LYS A 316 19.36 -27.34 1.13
CA LYS A 316 19.38 -26.42 2.28
C LYS A 316 19.35 -27.23 3.58
N THR A 317 20.37 -28.06 3.76
CA THR A 317 20.73 -28.56 5.09
C THR A 317 21.00 -27.34 5.97
N ARG A 318 20.12 -27.03 6.91
CA ARG A 318 20.46 -26.07 7.97
C ARG A 318 21.57 -26.72 8.79
N SER A 319 22.78 -26.18 8.68
CA SER A 319 23.84 -26.46 9.64
C SER A 319 23.25 -26.28 11.04
N ARG A 320 23.40 -27.28 11.90
CA ARG A 320 23.08 -27.12 13.33
C ARG A 320 23.90 -25.94 13.85
N SER A 321 23.34 -25.18 14.78
CA SER A 321 24.02 -24.07 15.44
C SER A 321 25.31 -24.56 16.11
N THR A 322 26.45 -24.42 15.44
CA THR A 322 27.75 -24.44 16.11
C THR A 322 27.80 -23.24 17.02
N GLN A 323 27.80 -23.49 18.33
CA GLN A 323 28.08 -22.45 19.32
C GLN A 323 29.53 -22.00 19.11
N HIS A 324 29.73 -20.93 18.37
CA HIS A 324 31.02 -20.25 18.32
C HIS A 324 31.18 -19.47 19.63
N PRO A 325 32.33 -19.57 20.33
CA PRO A 325 32.60 -18.68 21.45
C PRO A 325 32.58 -17.22 20.96
N PRO A 326 32.06 -16.27 21.75
CA PRO A 326 31.99 -14.88 21.33
C PRO A 326 33.41 -14.32 21.07
N PRO A 327 33.58 -13.41 20.08
CA PRO A 327 34.88 -12.82 19.75
C PRO A 327 35.57 -12.20 20.96
N ASP A 328 36.90 -12.21 21.00
CA ASP A 328 37.65 -11.74 22.18
C ASP A 328 37.42 -10.26 22.52
N ILE A 329 36.95 -9.45 21.57
CA ILE A 329 36.46 -8.08 21.83
C ILE A 329 35.26 -8.07 22.79
N MET A 330 34.35 -9.04 22.72
CA MET A 330 33.19 -9.13 23.62
C MET A 330 33.57 -9.61 25.03
N LYS A 331 34.70 -10.32 25.19
CA LYS A 331 35.23 -10.72 26.50
C LYS A 331 35.82 -9.55 27.31
N ARG A 332 36.03 -8.38 26.69
CA ARG A 332 36.59 -7.18 27.34
C ARG A 332 35.52 -6.32 28.03
N TYR A 333 34.24 -6.63 27.86
CA TYR A 333 33.15 -5.94 28.53
C TYR A 333 32.65 -6.77 29.71
N SER A 334 33.20 -6.53 30.90
CA SER A 334 32.55 -6.95 32.13
C SER A 334 31.24 -6.16 32.27
N TRP A 335 30.13 -6.88 32.43
CA TRP A 335 28.85 -6.26 32.77
C TRP A 335 28.99 -5.66 34.17
N LYS A 336 28.71 -4.36 34.32
CA LYS A 336 28.54 -3.79 35.65
C LYS A 336 27.31 -4.44 36.29
N GLU A 337 27.46 -4.90 37.52
CA GLU A 337 26.36 -5.47 38.29
C GLU A 337 25.22 -4.46 38.41
N TRP A 338 24.00 -4.97 38.26
CA TRP A 338 22.80 -4.17 38.45
C TRP A 338 22.69 -3.80 39.93
N LYS A 339 22.52 -2.50 40.22
CA LYS A 339 22.14 -2.08 41.56
C LYS A 339 20.69 -2.52 41.83
N GLU A 340 20.49 -3.23 42.92
CA GLU A 340 19.16 -3.63 43.37
C GLU A 340 18.29 -2.42 43.72
N LYS A 341 16.97 -2.62 43.64
CA LYS A 341 15.97 -1.63 44.05
C LYS A 341 15.91 -1.63 45.59
N PRO A 342 15.98 -0.47 46.26
CA PRO A 342 15.75 -0.42 47.70
C PRO A 342 14.25 -0.58 48.02
N ASP A 343 13.94 -1.45 48.97
CA ASP A 343 12.58 -1.76 49.42
C ASP A 343 12.07 -0.78 50.50
N SER A 344 11.14 0.09 50.12
CA SER A 344 10.14 0.74 50.99
C SER A 344 10.64 1.71 52.10
N PRO A 345 9.76 2.57 52.67
CA PRO A 345 10.19 3.79 53.37
C PRO A 345 9.92 3.81 54.88
N THR A 346 10.85 4.34 55.69
CA THR A 346 10.53 5.11 56.91
C THR A 346 11.65 6.05 57.37
N ASP A 347 11.25 7.10 58.07
CA ASP A 347 11.93 8.37 58.35
C ASP A 347 13.14 8.39 59.33
N CYS A 348 13.85 9.53 59.30
CA CYS A 348 14.54 10.25 60.41
C CYS A 348 16.02 10.69 60.19
N VAL A 349 16.25 11.74 59.38
CA VAL A 349 16.76 13.11 59.74
C VAL A 349 17.65 13.26 61.02
N PRO A 350 18.66 14.18 61.13
CA PRO A 350 19.22 15.20 60.20
C PRO A 350 20.77 15.23 60.00
N ALA A 351 21.22 16.26 59.26
CA ALA A 351 22.55 16.94 59.30
C ALA A 351 23.69 16.32 58.44
N THR A 352 24.69 17.04 57.89
CA THR A 352 24.97 18.48 57.57
C THR A 352 26.18 18.52 56.58
N ASN A 353 26.48 19.53 55.74
CA ASN A 353 25.85 20.84 55.45
C ASN A 353 26.16 21.35 54.00
N HIS A 354 25.65 22.55 53.65
CA HIS A 354 26.02 23.51 52.57
C HIS A 354 26.94 23.10 51.39
N THR A 355 26.57 23.41 50.14
CA THR A 355 26.66 24.79 49.58
C THR A 355 25.62 25.09 48.49
N GLN A 356 25.25 26.37 48.36
CA GLN A 356 24.12 26.90 47.59
C GLN A 356 24.31 26.87 46.07
N GLN A 357 23.21 26.74 45.31
CA GLN A 357 23.12 27.17 43.90
C GLN A 357 21.96 28.16 43.72
N PRO A 358 22.09 29.14 42.79
CA PRO A 358 21.16 30.26 42.66
C PRO A 358 19.90 29.96 41.83
N GLU A 359 18.93 30.86 41.96
CA GLU A 359 17.59 30.79 41.37
C GLU A 359 17.59 30.66 39.83
N LYS A 360 16.67 29.83 39.30
CA LYS A 360 16.37 29.78 37.86
C LYS A 360 15.18 30.68 37.52
N PRO A 361 15.25 31.54 36.49
CA PRO A 361 14.15 32.42 36.12
C PRO A 361 12.96 31.63 35.53
N LYS A 362 11.75 32.12 35.81
CA LYS A 362 10.49 31.60 35.27
C LYS A 362 10.53 31.59 33.74
N LYS A 363 10.42 30.41 33.11
CA LYS A 363 10.16 30.30 31.68
C LYS A 363 8.67 30.51 31.40
N THR A 364 8.34 31.64 30.79
CA THR A 364 7.02 31.90 30.21
C THR A 364 6.71 30.83 29.16
N GLU A 365 5.56 30.15 29.29
CA GLU A 365 5.07 29.23 28.26
C GLU A 365 4.80 30.01 26.97
N ARG A 366 5.58 29.74 25.92
CA ARG A 366 5.22 30.15 24.57
C ARG A 366 4.11 29.23 24.08
N GLN A 367 2.88 29.74 24.11
CA GLN A 367 1.74 29.08 23.47
C GLN A 367 2.05 28.82 21.99
N ILE A 368 2.03 27.55 21.59
CA ILE A 368 2.05 27.15 20.19
C ILE A 368 0.61 27.26 19.67
N PRO A 369 0.34 27.95 18.55
CA PRO A 369 -1.03 28.12 18.06
C PRO A 369 -1.71 26.78 17.75
N LYS A 370 -2.91 26.55 18.32
CA LYS A 370 -3.73 25.32 18.22
C LYS A 370 -4.36 25.09 16.83
N LEU A 371 -3.78 25.59 15.74
CA LEU A 371 -4.44 25.67 14.43
C LEU A 371 -4.49 24.36 13.61
N VAL A 372 -4.08 23.22 14.18
CA VAL A 372 -3.93 21.93 13.46
C VAL A 372 -4.85 20.82 14.00
N ASP A 373 -5.32 20.91 15.25
CA ASP A 373 -6.08 19.83 15.90
C ASP A 373 -7.56 19.76 15.50
N GLU A 374 -8.19 20.88 15.15
CA GLU A 374 -9.61 20.92 14.78
C GLU A 374 -9.86 20.14 13.48
N ASN A 375 -9.01 20.35 12.47
CA ASN A 375 -9.01 19.56 11.23
C ASN A 375 -8.92 18.05 11.49
N ARG A 376 -8.17 17.61 12.52
CA ARG A 376 -8.04 16.19 12.89
C ARG A 376 -9.33 15.65 13.51
N LYS A 377 -9.99 16.42 14.38
CA LYS A 377 -11.26 16.03 15.02
C LYS A 377 -12.40 15.96 13.99
N ASP A 378 -12.50 16.92 13.09
CA ASP A 378 -13.51 16.91 12.02
C ASP A 378 -13.29 15.77 11.03
N LEU A 379 -12.03 15.45 10.70
CA LEU A 379 -11.68 14.24 9.94
C LEU A 379 -12.12 12.97 10.68
N LEU A 380 -11.81 12.82 11.98
CA LEU A 380 -12.22 11.66 12.79
C LEU A 380 -13.75 11.52 12.84
N TYR A 381 -14.49 12.63 12.98
CA TYR A 381 -15.96 12.62 13.01
C TYR A 381 -16.58 12.33 11.64
N ALA A 382 -15.92 12.70 10.54
CA ALA A 382 -16.31 12.30 9.18
C ALA A 382 -15.98 10.82 8.88
N PHE A 383 -14.95 10.25 9.51
CA PHE A 383 -14.59 8.83 9.41
C PHE A 383 -15.45 7.90 10.28
N ARG A 384 -16.45 8.41 11.00
CA ARG A 384 -17.39 7.63 11.85
C ARG A 384 -18.17 6.53 11.11
N TRP A 385 -18.16 6.55 9.77
CA TRP A 385 -18.75 5.52 8.89
C TRP A 385 -17.73 4.77 8.00
N GLU A 386 -16.43 5.00 8.18
CA GLU A 386 -15.34 4.32 7.47
C GLU A 386 -14.47 3.54 8.48
N HIS A 387 -14.99 2.45 9.07
CA HIS A 387 -14.16 1.50 9.81
C HIS A 387 -13.01 1.01 8.90
N PRO A 388 -11.74 1.10 9.33
CA PRO A 388 -10.62 0.71 8.49
C PRO A 388 -10.64 -0.78 8.24
N THR A 389 -11.00 -1.17 7.02
CA THR A 389 -10.82 -2.53 6.53
C THR A 389 -9.32 -2.81 6.42
N ARG A 390 -8.73 -3.38 7.48
CA ARG A 390 -7.30 -3.68 7.50
C ARG A 390 -7.05 -5.02 6.83
N THR A 391 -6.14 -5.02 5.87
CA THR A 391 -5.63 -6.25 5.26
C THR A 391 -4.79 -7.01 6.28
N LEU A 392 -5.35 -8.09 6.84
CA LEU A 392 -4.63 -8.93 7.79
C LEU A 392 -3.77 -9.94 7.02
N ASN A 393 -2.51 -9.59 6.81
CA ASN A 393 -1.53 -10.53 6.27
C ASN A 393 -1.18 -11.57 7.35
N VAL A 394 -1.56 -12.83 7.12
CA VAL A 394 -1.35 -13.97 8.04
C VAL A 394 0.13 -14.15 8.42
N GLY A 395 1.07 -13.78 7.53
CA GLY A 395 2.50 -13.78 7.84
C GLY A 395 2.90 -12.79 8.93
N THR A 396 2.18 -11.68 9.07
CA THR A 396 2.39 -10.67 10.12
C THR A 396 1.50 -10.89 11.35
N LEU A 397 0.34 -11.54 11.18
CA LEU A 397 -0.65 -11.80 12.24
C LEU A 397 -0.02 -12.49 13.47
N ASN A 398 0.88 -13.45 13.25
CA ASN A 398 1.54 -14.18 14.34
C ASN A 398 2.34 -13.26 15.28
N ALA A 399 3.04 -12.27 14.72
CA ALA A 399 3.84 -11.31 15.47
C ALA A 399 2.97 -10.22 16.10
N ASN A 400 1.98 -9.72 15.36
CA ASN A 400 1.15 -8.59 15.79
C ASN A 400 0.20 -8.97 16.95
N VAL A 401 -0.51 -10.11 16.84
CA VAL A 401 -1.33 -10.64 17.95
C VAL A 401 -0.47 -11.08 19.12
N GLY A 402 0.75 -11.56 18.85
CA GLY A 402 1.75 -11.86 19.89
C GLY A 402 2.05 -10.64 20.75
N ARG A 403 2.48 -9.53 20.14
CA ARG A 403 2.84 -8.30 20.85
C ARG A 403 1.72 -7.71 21.70
N VAL A 404 0.49 -7.73 21.20
CA VAL A 404 -0.67 -7.12 21.87
C VAL A 404 -1.20 -7.95 23.04
N LEU A 405 -1.17 -9.28 22.90
CA LEU A 405 -1.71 -10.22 23.90
C LEU A 405 -0.60 -11.12 24.46
N ASN A 406 0.56 -10.52 24.78
CA ASN A 406 1.69 -11.20 25.40
C ASN A 406 1.32 -11.78 26.78
N ASP A 407 0.39 -11.12 27.48
CA ASP A 407 -0.18 -11.46 28.79
C ASP A 407 -1.25 -12.57 28.72
N LYS A 408 -1.96 -12.70 27.57
CA LYS A 408 -3.06 -13.67 27.35
C LYS A 408 -2.72 -14.69 26.24
N PRO A 409 -1.76 -15.61 26.43
CA PRO A 409 -1.26 -16.52 25.37
C PRO A 409 -2.29 -17.56 24.86
N SER A 410 -3.25 -17.98 25.70
CA SER A 410 -4.37 -18.85 25.30
C SER A 410 -5.27 -18.15 24.28
N LEU A 411 -5.66 -16.92 24.58
CA LEU A 411 -6.48 -16.04 23.75
C LEU A 411 -5.78 -15.67 22.43
N CYS A 412 -4.49 -15.35 22.51
CA CYS A 412 -3.60 -15.14 21.37
C CYS A 412 -3.60 -16.33 20.40
N SER A 413 -3.72 -17.56 20.94
CA SER A 413 -3.80 -18.79 20.15
C SER A 413 -5.19 -18.99 19.51
N LYS A 414 -6.28 -18.68 20.23
CA LYS A 414 -7.66 -18.73 19.69
C LYS A 414 -7.88 -17.74 18.55
N ILE A 415 -7.45 -16.49 18.71
CA ILE A 415 -7.48 -15.46 17.63
C ILE A 415 -6.74 -15.95 16.38
N LYS A 416 -5.53 -16.53 16.55
CA LYS A 416 -4.74 -17.06 15.43
C LYS A 416 -5.42 -18.25 14.75
N ALA A 417 -6.08 -19.13 15.50
CA ALA A 417 -6.82 -20.27 14.95
C ALA A 417 -8.03 -19.82 14.12
N CYS A 418 -8.91 -19.02 14.73
CA CYS A 418 -10.13 -18.50 14.12
C CYS A 418 -9.84 -17.72 12.81
N LEU A 419 -8.87 -16.79 12.83
CA LEU A 419 -8.53 -16.02 11.63
C LEU A 419 -7.90 -16.88 10.53
N ARG A 420 -7.12 -17.91 10.86
CA ARG A 420 -6.59 -18.87 9.85
C ARG A 420 -7.72 -19.70 9.24
N GLU A 421 -8.74 -20.06 10.02
CA GLU A 421 -9.90 -20.81 9.53
C GLU A 421 -10.75 -19.97 8.56
N VAL A 422 -11.05 -18.71 8.92
CA VAL A 422 -11.70 -17.73 8.02
C VAL A 422 -10.95 -17.59 6.70
N VAL A 423 -9.63 -17.43 6.76
CA VAL A 423 -8.75 -17.34 5.59
C VAL A 423 -8.78 -18.63 4.75
N CYS A 424 -8.84 -19.80 5.39
CA CYS A 424 -8.94 -21.10 4.73
C CYS A 424 -10.27 -21.24 3.97
N HIS A 425 -11.40 -20.90 4.60
CA HIS A 425 -12.71 -20.90 3.95
C HIS A 425 -12.75 -19.95 2.74
N ALA A 426 -12.34 -18.69 2.93
CA ALA A 426 -12.29 -17.70 1.86
C ALA A 426 -11.44 -18.18 0.66
N SER A 427 -10.25 -18.71 0.93
CA SER A 427 -9.32 -19.22 -0.09
C SER A 427 -9.87 -20.46 -0.82
N ARG A 428 -10.54 -21.37 -0.08
CA ARG A 428 -11.18 -22.56 -0.66
C ARG A 428 -12.33 -22.18 -1.59
N THR A 429 -13.21 -21.28 -1.16
CA THR A 429 -14.33 -20.77 -1.97
C THR A 429 -13.82 -20.05 -3.23
N LYS A 430 -12.82 -19.15 -3.09
CA LYS A 430 -12.17 -18.47 -4.22
C LYS A 430 -11.64 -19.47 -5.26
N ARG A 431 -10.95 -20.52 -4.81
CA ARG A 431 -10.34 -21.51 -5.70
C ARG A 431 -11.37 -22.42 -6.39
N ILE A 432 -12.49 -22.73 -5.74
CA ILE A 432 -13.62 -23.42 -6.37
C ILE A 432 -14.23 -22.53 -7.47
N CYS A 433 -14.46 -21.25 -7.17
CA CYS A 433 -14.95 -20.28 -8.15
C CYS A 433 -14.01 -20.12 -9.35
N GLN A 434 -12.70 -19.98 -9.13
CA GLN A 434 -11.70 -19.90 -10.20
C GLN A 434 -11.68 -21.16 -11.09
N ARG A 435 -11.81 -22.36 -10.49
CA ARG A 435 -11.92 -23.61 -11.26
C ARG A 435 -13.18 -23.66 -12.12
N ALA A 436 -14.34 -23.35 -11.54
CA ALA A 436 -15.61 -23.34 -12.26
C ALA A 436 -15.60 -22.34 -13.43
N ILE A 437 -15.08 -21.13 -13.23
CA ILE A 437 -14.90 -20.15 -14.31
C ILE A 437 -13.90 -20.68 -15.36
N GLY A 438 -12.76 -21.25 -14.95
CA GLY A 438 -11.76 -21.79 -15.87
C GLY A 438 -12.30 -22.90 -16.77
N GLN A 439 -12.98 -23.88 -16.19
CA GLN A 439 -13.57 -25.01 -16.91
C GLN A 439 -14.76 -24.59 -17.80
N TYR A 440 -15.54 -23.59 -17.36
CA TYR A 440 -16.56 -22.97 -18.20
C TYR A 440 -15.95 -22.26 -19.42
N VAL A 441 -14.86 -21.50 -19.25
CA VAL A 441 -14.15 -20.86 -20.36
C VAL A 441 -13.50 -21.89 -21.30
N GLU A 442 -12.94 -22.98 -20.77
CA GLU A 442 -12.44 -24.10 -21.59
C GLU A 442 -13.56 -24.73 -22.43
N ARG A 443 -14.73 -25.00 -21.83
CA ARG A 443 -15.92 -25.54 -22.53
C ARG A 443 -16.41 -24.59 -23.62
N LEU A 444 -16.45 -23.29 -23.37
CA LEU A 444 -16.84 -22.30 -24.40
C LEU A 444 -15.82 -22.22 -25.54
N SER A 445 -14.55 -22.51 -25.29
CA SER A 445 -13.51 -22.56 -26.34
C SER A 445 -13.65 -23.74 -27.32
N THR A 446 -14.42 -24.78 -26.95
CA THR A 446 -14.69 -25.95 -27.80
C THR A 446 -16.08 -25.95 -28.42
N ILE A 447 -17.10 -25.50 -27.70
CA ILE A 447 -18.51 -25.51 -28.17
C ILE A 447 -18.91 -24.19 -28.87
N GLY A 448 -18.18 -23.10 -28.62
CA GLY A 448 -18.56 -21.75 -29.04
C GLY A 448 -19.27 -20.98 -27.93
N VAL A 449 -19.68 -19.75 -28.24
CA VAL A 449 -20.24 -18.78 -27.27
C VAL A 449 -21.59 -18.28 -27.76
N ASP A 450 -22.67 -18.56 -27.01
CA ASP A 450 -24.00 -18.01 -27.29
C ASP A 450 -24.21 -16.61 -26.64
N ASP A 451 -25.32 -15.93 -26.92
CA ASP A 451 -25.58 -14.59 -26.37
C ASP A 451 -25.80 -14.56 -24.85
N THR A 452 -26.17 -15.69 -24.25
CA THR A 452 -26.24 -15.84 -22.79
C THR A 452 -24.84 -16.00 -22.21
N ASP A 453 -23.97 -16.77 -22.89
CA ASP A 453 -22.56 -16.90 -22.52
C ASP A 453 -21.84 -15.55 -22.63
N ARG A 454 -22.05 -14.76 -23.69
CA ARG A 454 -21.48 -13.41 -23.80
C ARG A 454 -21.87 -12.52 -22.61
N LYS A 455 -23.15 -12.53 -22.22
CA LYS A 455 -23.64 -11.79 -21.03
C LYS A 455 -22.97 -12.27 -19.74
N LEU A 456 -22.78 -13.58 -19.56
CA LEU A 456 -22.09 -14.15 -18.41
C LEU A 456 -20.59 -13.83 -18.42
N LEU A 457 -19.92 -13.91 -19.57
CA LEU A 457 -18.50 -13.53 -19.72
C LEU A 457 -18.29 -12.03 -19.44
N ASP A 458 -19.21 -11.16 -19.87
CA ASP A 458 -19.18 -9.72 -19.56
C ASP A 458 -19.39 -9.44 -18.07
N LEU A 459 -20.16 -10.28 -17.35
CA LEU A 459 -20.30 -10.24 -15.89
C LEU A 459 -19.09 -10.83 -15.14
N ILE A 460 -18.33 -11.75 -15.74
CA ILE A 460 -17.09 -12.31 -15.18
C ILE A 460 -15.91 -11.36 -15.39
N CYS A 461 -15.79 -10.73 -16.55
CA CYS A 461 -14.79 -9.71 -16.87
C CYS A 461 -15.28 -8.75 -17.99
N PRO A 462 -15.70 -7.52 -17.67
CA PRO A 462 -16.31 -6.59 -18.62
C PRO A 462 -15.38 -6.25 -19.78
N ARG A 463 -15.97 -6.00 -20.96
CA ARG A 463 -15.30 -5.71 -22.23
C ARG A 463 -14.21 -4.65 -22.14
N ILE A 464 -13.21 -4.80 -23.01
CA ILE A 464 -12.26 -3.74 -23.34
C ILE A 464 -13.01 -2.69 -24.17
N THR A 465 -12.79 -1.41 -23.88
CA THR A 465 -13.37 -0.30 -24.65
C THR A 465 -12.26 0.47 -25.35
N ALA A 466 -12.55 1.11 -26.48
CA ALA A 466 -11.55 1.87 -27.26
C ALA A 466 -10.82 2.95 -26.42
N LYS A 467 -11.53 3.61 -25.50
CA LYS A 467 -10.94 4.58 -24.54
C LYS A 467 -9.91 3.96 -23.58
N GLY A 468 -9.90 2.63 -23.42
CA GLY A 468 -8.96 1.88 -22.57
C GLY A 468 -7.68 1.38 -23.28
N LEU A 469 -7.52 1.63 -24.59
CA LEU A 469 -6.26 1.43 -25.31
C LEU A 469 -5.38 2.69 -25.34
N VAL A 470 -5.99 3.89 -25.40
CA VAL A 470 -5.25 5.16 -25.58
C VAL A 470 -4.42 5.55 -24.34
N LYS A 471 -4.70 4.97 -23.18
CA LYS A 471 -3.82 5.05 -22.01
C LYS A 471 -2.67 4.06 -22.15
N ASN A 472 -1.53 4.57 -22.61
CA ASN A 472 -0.23 3.94 -22.38
C ASN A 472 0.10 4.01 -20.88
N GLU A 473 -0.36 3.03 -20.13
CA GLU A 473 0.16 2.71 -18.80
C GLU A 473 1.60 2.19 -18.98
N SER A 474 2.56 3.11 -18.89
CA SER A 474 3.98 2.81 -19.00
C SER A 474 4.42 1.84 -17.91
N LEU A 475 5.32 0.91 -18.26
CA LEU A 475 5.78 -0.23 -17.48
C LEU A 475 6.38 0.05 -16.07
N GLU A 476 6.51 1.31 -15.66
CA GLU A 476 6.95 1.69 -14.31
C GLU A 476 5.79 1.92 -13.31
N GLU A 477 4.52 1.97 -13.74
CA GLU A 477 3.35 2.06 -12.82
C GLU A 477 2.90 0.69 -12.26
N ALA A 478 3.82 -0.26 -12.12
CA ALA A 478 3.53 -1.61 -11.60
C ALA A 478 3.49 -1.70 -10.06
N GLU A 479 3.55 -0.57 -9.34
CA GLU A 479 3.22 -0.51 -7.92
C GLU A 479 1.71 -0.34 -7.71
N GLU A 480 1.06 -1.44 -7.34
CA GLU A 480 -0.30 -1.53 -6.79
C GLU A 480 -1.38 -0.73 -7.55
N GLU A 481 -2.09 -1.41 -8.48
CA GLU A 481 -3.49 -1.04 -8.71
C GLU A 481 -4.17 -1.02 -7.33
N PRO A 482 -4.75 0.11 -6.90
CA PRO A 482 -5.28 0.22 -5.56
C PRO A 482 -6.44 -0.77 -5.40
N ILE A 483 -6.27 -1.71 -4.48
CA ILE A 483 -7.34 -2.64 -4.04
C ILE A 483 -8.61 -1.80 -3.84
N PRO A 484 -9.72 -2.08 -4.55
CA PRO A 484 -10.93 -1.27 -4.44
C PRO A 484 -11.61 -1.36 -3.06
N GLN A 485 -11.06 -0.66 -2.08
CA GLN A 485 -11.71 -0.37 -0.80
C GLN A 485 -12.69 0.78 -1.03
N ASP A 486 -13.94 0.44 -1.36
CA ASP A 486 -15.02 1.41 -1.51
C ASP A 486 -16.39 0.69 -1.47
N ASP A 487 -16.83 0.34 -0.26
CA ASP A 487 -17.92 -0.62 0.01
C ASP A 487 -19.29 -0.27 -0.58
N GLU A 488 -19.55 0.99 -0.89
CA GLU A 488 -20.80 1.44 -1.51
C GLU A 488 -20.79 1.43 -3.05
N ASN A 489 -19.69 1.04 -3.70
CA ASN A 489 -19.69 0.91 -5.17
C ASN A 489 -19.90 -0.54 -5.64
N ILE A 490 -20.01 -1.51 -4.73
CA ILE A 490 -20.32 -2.92 -5.04
C ILE A 490 -21.68 -3.03 -5.75
N THR A 491 -22.64 -2.17 -5.42
CA THR A 491 -23.95 -2.06 -6.08
C THR A 491 -23.92 -1.45 -7.49
N LYS A 492 -22.81 -0.83 -7.91
CA LYS A 492 -22.63 -0.29 -9.27
C LYS A 492 -21.64 -1.07 -10.14
N ASP A 493 -20.61 -1.73 -9.57
CA ASP A 493 -19.79 -2.68 -10.33
C ASP A 493 -20.54 -4.03 -10.46
N LYS A 494 -21.14 -4.24 -11.64
CA LYS A 494 -21.88 -5.47 -11.96
C LYS A 494 -21.04 -6.74 -11.80
N GLN A 495 -19.74 -6.67 -12.07
CA GLN A 495 -18.83 -7.81 -11.91
C GLN A 495 -18.59 -8.11 -10.43
N ALA A 496 -18.36 -7.08 -9.60
CA ALA A 496 -18.18 -7.27 -8.16
C ALA A 496 -19.45 -7.85 -7.50
N SER A 497 -20.63 -7.34 -7.86
CA SER A 497 -21.92 -7.89 -7.44
C SER A 497 -22.12 -9.35 -7.87
N PHE A 498 -21.80 -9.69 -9.13
CA PHE A 498 -21.91 -11.05 -9.64
C PHE A 498 -20.96 -12.02 -8.91
N LEU A 499 -19.67 -11.67 -8.82
CA LEU A 499 -18.66 -12.50 -8.14
C LEU A 499 -18.94 -12.65 -6.65
N SER A 500 -19.41 -11.60 -5.97
CA SER A 500 -19.82 -11.70 -4.56
C SER A 500 -20.98 -12.67 -4.38
N THR A 501 -22.01 -12.57 -5.22
CA THR A 501 -23.19 -13.46 -5.17
C THR A 501 -22.81 -14.91 -5.48
N LEU A 502 -21.96 -15.13 -6.50
CA LEU A 502 -21.46 -16.45 -6.87
C LEU A 502 -20.60 -17.09 -5.77
N LEU A 503 -19.69 -16.32 -5.16
CA LEU A 503 -18.87 -16.81 -4.04
C LEU A 503 -19.73 -17.15 -2.81
N GLN A 504 -20.74 -16.32 -2.50
CA GLN A 504 -21.70 -16.61 -1.42
C GLN A 504 -22.38 -17.96 -1.65
N SER A 505 -22.96 -18.18 -2.84
CA SER A 505 -23.58 -19.45 -3.20
C SER A 505 -22.64 -20.65 -3.11
N ILE A 506 -21.40 -20.53 -3.60
CA ILE A 506 -20.40 -21.61 -3.50
C ILE A 506 -20.05 -21.93 -2.04
N TYR A 507 -20.08 -20.94 -1.14
CA TYR A 507 -19.73 -21.11 0.27
C TYR A 507 -20.90 -21.64 1.12
N THR A 508 -22.10 -21.09 0.95
CA THR A 508 -23.32 -21.55 1.64
C THR A 508 -23.85 -22.87 1.06
N LYS A 509 -23.42 -23.22 -0.16
CA LYS A 509 -23.99 -24.26 -1.03
C LYS A 509 -25.45 -24.00 -1.43
N ASP A 510 -25.90 -22.75 -1.37
CA ASP A 510 -27.29 -22.37 -1.61
C ASP A 510 -27.46 -21.53 -2.90
N LEU A 511 -28.61 -21.68 -3.57
CA LEU A 511 -28.93 -20.96 -4.80
C LEU A 511 -29.51 -19.57 -4.48
N PRO A 512 -28.93 -18.49 -5.03
CA PRO A 512 -29.31 -17.13 -4.64
C PRO A 512 -30.73 -16.85 -5.13
N SER A 513 -31.55 -16.11 -4.37
CA SER A 513 -32.95 -15.81 -4.75
C SER A 513 -33.04 -15.19 -6.17
N PRO A 514 -33.94 -15.67 -7.05
CA PRO A 514 -33.91 -15.30 -8.46
C PRO A 514 -34.24 -13.82 -8.67
N HIS A 515 -35.17 -13.30 -7.86
CA HIS A 515 -35.64 -11.91 -7.93
C HIS A 515 -34.72 -10.89 -7.24
N LYS A 516 -33.60 -11.32 -6.62
CA LYS A 516 -32.72 -10.43 -5.84
C LYS A 516 -31.37 -10.19 -6.54
N GLY A 517 -31.17 -8.98 -7.04
CA GLY A 517 -29.88 -8.52 -7.56
C GLY A 517 -29.35 -9.36 -8.71
N MET A 518 -28.19 -10.00 -8.53
CA MET A 518 -27.53 -10.85 -9.54
C MET A 518 -28.00 -12.31 -9.52
N GLY A 519 -29.01 -12.67 -8.71
CA GLY A 519 -29.42 -14.05 -8.46
C GLY A 519 -29.70 -14.88 -9.72
N ASN A 520 -30.49 -14.37 -10.67
CA ASN A 520 -30.76 -15.05 -11.95
C ASN A 520 -29.47 -15.35 -12.73
N HIS A 521 -28.60 -14.37 -12.95
CA HIS A 521 -27.34 -14.56 -13.69
C HIS A 521 -26.42 -15.59 -13.00
N VAL A 522 -26.40 -15.64 -11.67
CA VAL A 522 -25.63 -16.64 -10.92
C VAL A 522 -26.26 -18.03 -11.03
N ARG A 523 -27.60 -18.16 -11.03
CA ARG A 523 -28.29 -19.43 -11.33
C ARG A 523 -27.96 -19.93 -12.74
N ASP A 524 -28.00 -19.05 -13.74
CA ASP A 524 -27.67 -19.38 -15.13
C ASP A 524 -26.21 -19.86 -15.27
N PHE A 525 -25.27 -19.16 -14.62
CA PHE A 525 -23.88 -19.60 -14.54
C PHE A 525 -23.74 -20.97 -13.88
N ILE A 526 -24.36 -21.19 -12.71
CA ILE A 526 -24.30 -22.48 -11.99
C ILE A 526 -24.92 -23.60 -12.84
N LYS A 527 -26.02 -23.33 -13.57
CA LYS A 527 -26.65 -24.28 -14.49
C LYS A 527 -25.74 -24.65 -15.67
N LYS A 528 -25.06 -23.67 -16.28
CA LYS A 528 -24.08 -23.92 -17.36
C LYS A 528 -22.76 -24.54 -16.85
N ALA A 529 -22.40 -24.32 -15.59
CA ALA A 529 -21.21 -24.86 -14.92
C ALA A 529 -21.49 -26.09 -14.03
N LYS A 530 -22.66 -26.74 -14.16
CA LYS A 530 -23.12 -27.83 -13.28
C LYS A 530 -22.08 -28.95 -13.10
N ASP A 531 -21.39 -29.29 -14.19
CA ASP A 531 -20.41 -30.39 -14.27
C ASP A 531 -19.12 -30.07 -13.47
N PHE A 532 -18.95 -28.80 -13.08
CA PHE A 532 -17.78 -28.25 -12.38
C PHE A 532 -18.13 -27.73 -10.96
N LEU A 533 -19.42 -27.67 -10.63
CA LEU A 533 -19.95 -27.30 -9.31
C LEU A 533 -20.88 -28.40 -8.74
N PRO A 534 -20.44 -29.67 -8.64
CA PRO A 534 -21.31 -30.78 -8.27
C PRO A 534 -21.93 -30.61 -6.88
N ALA A 535 -21.25 -29.93 -5.95
CA ALA A 535 -21.78 -29.63 -4.61
C ALA A 535 -22.96 -28.64 -4.58
N MET A 536 -23.34 -28.05 -5.73
CA MET A 536 -24.52 -27.19 -5.90
C MET A 536 -25.72 -27.95 -6.49
N HIS A 537 -25.57 -29.22 -6.86
CA HIS A 537 -26.65 -30.07 -7.37
C HIS A 537 -27.02 -31.09 -6.28
N GLY A 538 -28.26 -31.04 -5.79
CA GLY A 538 -28.72 -31.81 -4.62
C GLY A 538 -28.72 -31.04 -3.29
N ALA A 539 -28.52 -29.71 -3.30
CA ALA A 539 -28.42 -28.88 -2.09
C ALA A 539 -29.70 -28.72 -1.26
N HIS A 540 -30.77 -29.46 -1.57
CA HIS A 540 -32.03 -29.41 -0.82
C HIS A 540 -32.04 -30.27 0.46
N GLU A 541 -31.09 -31.20 0.62
CA GLU A 541 -31.21 -32.24 1.66
C GLU A 541 -30.40 -32.01 2.95
N ILE A 542 -29.32 -31.21 2.93
CA ILE A 542 -28.60 -30.84 4.17
C ILE A 542 -28.09 -29.39 4.09
N VAL A 543 -28.82 -28.45 4.72
CA VAL A 543 -28.36 -27.08 4.94
C VAL A 543 -27.33 -27.05 6.07
N ILE A 544 -26.08 -27.38 5.74
CA ILE A 544 -24.95 -27.18 6.66
C ILE A 544 -24.74 -25.68 6.79
N LYS A 545 -25.25 -25.09 7.89
CA LYS A 545 -25.06 -23.67 8.21
C LYS A 545 -23.55 -23.39 8.28
N PRO A 546 -22.99 -22.49 7.46
CA PRO A 546 -21.57 -22.23 7.46
C PRO A 546 -21.11 -21.62 8.80
N PRO A 547 -19.87 -21.88 9.25
CA PRO A 547 -19.39 -21.43 10.55
C PRO A 547 -19.24 -19.90 10.66
N TYR A 548 -19.13 -19.19 9.53
CA TYR A 548 -18.99 -17.74 9.49
C TYR A 548 -19.98 -17.11 8.49
N PRO A 549 -20.39 -15.83 8.65
CA PRO A 549 -21.29 -15.20 7.69
C PRO A 549 -20.63 -15.01 6.32
N ALA A 550 -21.34 -15.37 5.26
CA ALA A 550 -20.82 -15.33 3.89
C ALA A 550 -20.47 -13.89 3.44
N SER A 551 -21.24 -12.89 3.86
CA SER A 551 -20.98 -11.47 3.63
C SER A 551 -19.65 -11.02 4.25
N THR A 552 -19.36 -11.49 5.46
CA THR A 552 -18.16 -11.14 6.24
C THR A 552 -16.88 -11.67 5.59
N ILE A 553 -16.81 -12.97 5.29
CA ILE A 553 -15.54 -13.58 4.87
C ILE A 553 -15.25 -13.45 3.36
N LEU A 554 -16.27 -13.25 2.52
CA LEU A 554 -16.14 -13.29 1.05
C LEU A 554 -16.06 -11.92 0.39
N ARG A 555 -16.35 -10.83 1.10
CA ARG A 555 -16.32 -9.45 0.57
C ARG A 555 -14.95 -9.08 0.00
N SER A 556 -13.89 -9.21 0.80
CA SER A 556 -12.51 -9.02 0.34
C SER A 556 -12.14 -10.01 -0.77
N THR A 557 -12.65 -11.24 -0.71
CA THR A 557 -12.38 -12.31 -1.68
C THR A 557 -12.95 -12.02 -3.06
N ALA A 558 -14.17 -11.49 -3.13
CA ALA A 558 -14.83 -11.05 -4.37
C ALA A 558 -14.05 -9.91 -5.04
N THR A 559 -13.62 -8.92 -4.25
CA THR A 559 -12.81 -7.80 -4.74
C THR A 559 -11.46 -8.26 -5.29
N GLN A 560 -10.73 -9.11 -4.55
CA GLN A 560 -9.47 -9.70 -5.03
C GLN A 560 -9.67 -10.51 -6.33
N LEU A 561 -10.71 -11.36 -6.38
CA LEU A 561 -11.01 -12.17 -7.56
C LEU A 561 -11.37 -11.29 -8.76
N SER A 562 -12.10 -10.20 -8.57
CA SER A 562 -12.40 -9.23 -9.65
C SER A 562 -11.13 -8.63 -10.24
N VAL A 563 -10.18 -8.20 -9.39
CA VAL A 563 -8.88 -7.65 -9.84
C VAL A 563 -8.04 -8.71 -10.53
N GLU A 564 -7.94 -9.93 -9.98
CA GLU A 564 -7.21 -11.04 -10.61
C GLU A 564 -7.74 -11.39 -12.01
N LEU A 565 -9.07 -11.46 -12.17
CA LEU A 565 -9.71 -11.75 -13.46
C LEU A 565 -9.59 -10.56 -14.45
N LYS A 566 -9.72 -9.31 -13.98
CA LYS A 566 -9.47 -8.10 -14.79
C LYS A 566 -8.02 -8.13 -15.31
N ASN A 567 -7.03 -8.33 -14.44
CA ASN A 567 -5.63 -8.37 -14.82
C ASN A 567 -5.32 -9.54 -15.76
N HIS A 568 -5.73 -10.76 -15.42
CA HIS A 568 -5.44 -11.93 -16.25
C HIS A 568 -6.02 -11.80 -17.67
N PHE A 569 -7.28 -11.40 -17.81
CA PHE A 569 -7.92 -11.33 -19.11
C PHE A 569 -7.59 -10.03 -19.87
N ARG A 570 -7.69 -8.85 -19.26
CA ARG A 570 -7.46 -7.57 -19.97
C ARG A 570 -5.99 -7.34 -20.30
N LYS A 571 -5.10 -7.44 -19.30
CA LYS A 571 -3.65 -7.28 -19.51
C LYS A 571 -3.13 -8.43 -20.35
N GLY A 572 -3.60 -9.66 -20.09
CA GLY A 572 -3.27 -10.82 -20.91
C GLY A 572 -3.66 -10.68 -22.38
N SER A 573 -4.84 -10.13 -22.70
CA SER A 573 -5.21 -9.83 -24.10
C SER A 573 -4.28 -8.80 -24.74
N LYS A 574 -3.92 -7.71 -24.04
CA LYS A 574 -2.96 -6.70 -24.54
C LYS A 574 -1.59 -7.34 -24.83
N GLU A 575 -1.02 -8.03 -23.85
CA GLU A 575 0.29 -8.70 -23.97
C GLU A 575 0.32 -9.78 -25.09
N LEU A 576 -0.77 -10.53 -25.27
CA LEU A 576 -0.90 -11.50 -26.35
C LEU A 576 -1.00 -10.81 -27.73
N CYS A 577 -1.74 -9.70 -27.80
CA CYS A 577 -1.87 -8.88 -29.01
C CYS A 577 -0.50 -8.33 -29.45
N GLU A 578 0.23 -7.68 -28.53
CA GLU A 578 1.60 -7.17 -28.73
C GLU A 578 2.56 -8.28 -29.17
N LYS A 579 2.48 -9.46 -28.54
CA LYS A 579 3.30 -10.61 -28.89
C LYS A 579 2.99 -11.13 -30.30
N ILE A 580 1.72 -11.17 -30.71
CA ILE A 580 1.33 -11.58 -32.08
C ILE A 580 1.87 -10.58 -33.10
N THR A 581 1.74 -9.27 -32.84
CA THR A 581 2.33 -8.23 -33.69
C THR A 581 3.85 -8.36 -33.80
N THR A 582 4.54 -8.65 -32.68
CA THR A 582 5.99 -8.91 -32.70
C THR A 582 6.31 -10.15 -33.54
N MET A 583 5.59 -11.26 -33.36
CA MET A 583 5.79 -12.51 -34.10
C MET A 583 5.52 -12.37 -35.61
N LYS A 584 4.58 -11.51 -36.02
CA LYS A 584 4.39 -11.13 -37.43
C LYS A 584 5.61 -10.40 -38.00
N ASN A 585 6.09 -9.37 -37.29
CA ASN A 585 7.17 -8.51 -37.75
C ASN A 585 8.50 -9.29 -37.96
N ILE A 586 8.70 -10.39 -37.23
CA ILE A 586 9.85 -11.29 -37.38
C ILE A 586 9.56 -12.53 -38.26
N GLY A 587 8.43 -12.56 -38.99
CA GLY A 587 8.09 -13.62 -39.93
C GLY A 587 7.67 -14.97 -39.32
N LEU A 588 7.51 -15.06 -37.99
CA LEU A 588 7.08 -16.29 -37.31
C LEU A 588 5.57 -16.54 -37.35
N LEU A 589 4.77 -15.58 -37.83
CA LEU A 589 3.35 -15.74 -38.10
C LEU A 589 2.97 -15.13 -39.46
N PRO A 590 2.01 -15.73 -40.20
CA PRO A 590 1.46 -15.15 -41.42
C PRO A 590 0.91 -13.74 -41.20
N ALA A 591 1.16 -12.83 -42.16
CA ALA A 591 0.76 -11.43 -42.08
C ALA A 591 -0.77 -11.24 -41.88
N ASN A 592 -1.57 -12.14 -42.45
CA ASN A 592 -3.04 -12.18 -42.35
C ASN A 592 -3.59 -12.68 -41.00
N THR A 593 -2.75 -13.13 -40.07
CA THR A 593 -3.17 -13.54 -38.72
C THR A 593 -3.84 -12.35 -38.01
N THR A 594 -5.02 -12.49 -37.41
CA THR A 594 -5.65 -11.37 -36.70
C THR A 594 -4.82 -10.97 -35.46
N SER A 595 -4.40 -9.70 -35.39
CA SER A 595 -3.58 -9.14 -34.29
C SER A 595 -4.26 -7.94 -33.65
N GLU A 596 -5.58 -7.98 -33.53
CA GLU A 596 -6.41 -6.89 -33.02
C GLU A 596 -7.42 -7.40 -32.01
N ILE A 597 -7.80 -6.53 -31.08
CA ILE A 597 -8.81 -6.79 -30.05
C ILE A 597 -10.18 -6.41 -30.63
N ASP A 598 -11.05 -7.41 -30.76
CA ASP A 598 -12.42 -7.22 -31.27
C ASP A 598 -13.33 -6.71 -30.14
N PHE A 599 -13.67 -5.42 -30.20
CA PHE A 599 -14.56 -4.77 -29.22
C PHE A 599 -16.01 -5.32 -29.21
N LYS A 600 -16.42 -6.08 -30.23
CA LYS A 600 -17.73 -6.77 -30.26
C LYS A 600 -17.72 -8.06 -29.43
N LYS A 601 -16.55 -8.60 -29.10
CA LYS A 601 -16.37 -9.79 -28.24
C LYS A 601 -16.12 -9.39 -26.79
N SER A 602 -16.39 -10.29 -25.85
CA SER A 602 -16.00 -10.13 -24.45
C SER A 602 -14.47 -10.10 -24.31
N THR A 603 -13.97 -9.60 -23.17
CA THR A 603 -12.53 -9.64 -22.86
C THR A 603 -12.01 -11.08 -22.84
N ILE A 604 -12.83 -12.03 -22.38
CA ILE A 604 -12.46 -13.43 -22.24
C ILE A 604 -12.39 -14.12 -23.61
N GLU A 605 -13.35 -13.85 -24.52
CA GLU A 605 -13.29 -14.32 -25.91
C GLU A 605 -12.02 -13.82 -26.62
N ASN A 606 -11.68 -12.53 -26.46
CA ASN A 606 -10.45 -11.97 -27.01
C ASN A 606 -9.20 -12.67 -26.44
N PHE A 607 -9.12 -12.86 -25.13
CA PHE A 607 -8.03 -13.59 -24.48
C PHE A 607 -7.88 -15.02 -25.02
N VAL A 608 -8.97 -15.78 -25.10
CA VAL A 608 -8.96 -17.17 -25.59
C VAL A 608 -8.51 -17.24 -27.04
N ALA A 609 -9.02 -16.37 -27.91
CA ALA A 609 -8.64 -16.32 -29.33
C ALA A 609 -7.14 -16.01 -29.51
N LEU A 610 -6.64 -14.95 -28.87
CA LEU A 610 -5.23 -14.54 -28.95
C LEU A 610 -4.30 -15.57 -28.30
N ASN A 611 -4.71 -16.22 -27.21
CA ASN A 611 -3.94 -17.29 -26.56
C ASN A 611 -3.84 -18.52 -27.46
N LYS A 612 -4.91 -18.88 -28.19
CA LYS A 612 -4.92 -19.98 -29.17
C LYS A 612 -3.91 -19.72 -30.30
N VAL A 613 -3.87 -18.51 -30.84
CA VAL A 613 -2.83 -18.09 -31.84
C VAL A 613 -1.42 -18.20 -31.25
N CYS A 614 -1.24 -17.90 -29.96
CA CYS A 614 0.03 -18.06 -29.25
C CYS A 614 0.36 -19.50 -28.79
N GLY A 615 -0.34 -20.52 -29.31
CA GLY A 615 -0.12 -21.94 -28.98
C GLY A 615 -0.66 -22.36 -27.61
N GLY A 616 -1.68 -21.67 -27.09
CA GLY A 616 -2.47 -22.09 -25.91
C GLY A 616 -1.71 -22.10 -24.57
N ARG A 617 -0.52 -21.48 -24.49
CA ARG A 617 0.38 -21.66 -23.34
C ARG A 617 -0.10 -21.00 -22.03
N ARG A 618 -0.98 -19.99 -22.08
CA ARG A 618 -1.56 -19.41 -20.87
C ARG A 618 -2.74 -20.25 -20.39
N LYS A 619 -2.86 -20.47 -19.08
CA LYS A 619 -4.04 -21.10 -18.46
C LYS A 619 -5.29 -20.23 -18.70
N PRO A 620 -6.50 -20.81 -18.76
CA PRO A 620 -7.73 -20.04 -18.97
C PRO A 620 -8.07 -19.11 -17.81
N VAL A 621 -7.76 -19.50 -16.57
CA VAL A 621 -7.97 -18.71 -15.34
C VAL A 621 -6.79 -18.93 -14.38
N PRO A 622 -6.32 -17.89 -13.64
CA PRO A 622 -5.33 -18.06 -12.59
C PRO A 622 -5.93 -18.79 -11.39
N LEU A 623 -5.21 -19.77 -10.86
CA LEU A 623 -5.56 -20.42 -9.60
C LEU A 623 -4.69 -19.81 -8.49
N SER A 624 -5.31 -19.19 -7.48
CA SER A 624 -4.57 -18.69 -6.31
C SER A 624 -3.85 -19.83 -5.59
N THR A 625 -2.66 -19.56 -5.05
CA THR A 625 -1.95 -20.50 -4.17
C THR A 625 -2.62 -20.50 -2.78
N PHE A 626 -2.45 -21.60 -2.02
CA PHE A 626 -2.95 -21.63 -0.63
C PHE A 626 -2.13 -20.73 0.31
N GLU A 627 -0.89 -20.40 -0.08
CA GLU A 627 0.12 -19.74 0.76
C GLU A 627 0.04 -18.21 0.75
N SER A 628 -0.57 -17.59 -0.28
CA SER A 628 -0.70 -16.12 -0.40
C SER A 628 -2.02 -15.57 0.18
N SER A 629 -2.56 -16.26 1.18
CA SER A 629 -3.94 -16.10 1.63
C SER A 629 -4.08 -15.01 2.69
N PHE A 630 -4.34 -13.78 2.24
CA PHE A 630 -4.78 -12.67 3.11
C PHE A 630 -6.27 -12.38 2.88
N VAL A 631 -6.99 -12.12 3.98
CA VAL A 631 -8.36 -11.61 3.96
C VAL A 631 -8.34 -10.23 4.63
N SER A 632 -8.99 -9.26 4.00
CA SER A 632 -9.18 -7.94 4.60
C SER A 632 -10.48 -7.97 5.39
N LEU A 633 -10.40 -7.73 6.70
CA LEU A 633 -11.56 -7.69 7.60
C LEU A 633 -11.71 -6.26 8.13
N SER A 634 -12.94 -5.78 8.18
CA SER A 634 -13.29 -4.57 8.93
C SER A 634 -13.52 -4.91 10.41
N GLU A 635 -13.64 -3.90 11.25
CA GLU A 635 -13.92 -4.11 12.68
C GLU A 635 -15.29 -4.78 12.93
N PRO A 636 -16.39 -4.43 12.22
CA PRO A 636 -17.63 -5.20 12.26
C PRO A 636 -17.48 -6.65 11.78
N ASP A 637 -16.61 -6.92 10.80
CA ASP A 637 -16.30 -8.31 10.40
C ASP A 637 -15.58 -9.07 11.49
N LEU A 638 -14.65 -8.42 12.20
CA LEU A 638 -13.95 -9.01 13.34
C LEU A 638 -14.90 -9.30 14.50
N ILE A 639 -15.83 -8.39 14.81
CA ILE A 639 -16.93 -8.68 15.76
C ILE A 639 -17.70 -9.91 15.28
N ALA A 640 -18.14 -9.94 14.02
CA ALA A 640 -18.91 -11.06 13.48
C ALA A 640 -18.17 -12.40 13.50
N VAL A 641 -16.86 -12.41 13.21
CA VAL A 641 -16.00 -13.60 13.26
C VAL A 641 -15.77 -14.06 14.70
N PHE A 642 -15.39 -13.14 15.60
CA PHE A 642 -15.10 -13.47 17.00
C PHE A 642 -16.36 -13.82 17.81
N TRP A 643 -17.56 -13.44 17.36
CA TRP A 643 -18.81 -13.83 18.01
C TRP A 643 -19.11 -15.34 17.97
N HIS A 644 -18.38 -16.10 17.13
CA HIS A 644 -18.54 -17.55 16.97
C HIS A 644 -17.69 -18.40 17.94
N ASP A 645 -16.72 -17.80 18.64
CA ASP A 645 -15.90 -18.47 19.67
C ASP A 645 -16.22 -17.84 21.03
N ASP A 646 -16.61 -18.65 22.02
CA ASP A 646 -17.13 -18.11 23.28
C ASP A 646 -16.09 -17.32 24.10
N ASP A 647 -14.80 -17.64 23.98
CA ASP A 647 -13.72 -16.88 24.62
C ASP A 647 -13.46 -15.55 23.90
N LEU A 648 -13.49 -15.54 22.56
CA LEU A 648 -13.35 -14.30 21.79
C LEU A 648 -14.57 -13.39 21.95
N LYS A 649 -15.75 -13.96 22.12
CA LYS A 649 -16.99 -13.28 22.49
C LYS A 649 -16.95 -12.73 23.92
N ALA A 650 -16.39 -13.48 24.87
CA ALA A 650 -16.13 -12.99 26.23
C ALA A 650 -15.14 -11.82 26.23
N LEU A 651 -14.08 -11.88 25.43
CA LEU A 651 -13.12 -10.78 25.21
C LEU A 651 -13.79 -9.53 24.61
N LEU A 652 -14.69 -9.69 23.64
CA LEU A 652 -15.45 -8.56 23.10
C LEU A 652 -16.36 -7.92 24.16
N ARG A 653 -16.97 -8.72 25.03
CA ARG A 653 -17.76 -8.23 26.19
C ARG A 653 -16.89 -7.54 27.23
N GLU A 654 -15.70 -8.08 27.53
CA GLU A 654 -14.68 -7.45 28.40
C GLU A 654 -14.34 -6.03 27.89
N CYS A 655 -14.27 -5.85 26.56
CA CYS A 655 -13.96 -4.55 25.96
C CYS A 655 -15.01 -3.47 26.15
N VAL A 656 -16.27 -3.82 26.44
CA VAL A 656 -17.40 -2.88 26.59
C VAL A 656 -17.97 -2.84 28.02
N LYS A 657 -17.38 -3.58 28.95
CA LYS A 657 -17.84 -3.71 30.33
C LYS A 657 -17.95 -2.33 31.00
N GLY A 658 -19.11 -2.06 31.61
CA GLY A 658 -19.42 -0.78 32.26
C GLY A 658 -19.83 0.35 31.31
N GLN A 659 -20.02 0.12 30.00
CA GLN A 659 -20.56 1.12 29.06
C GLN A 659 -22.03 0.91 28.72
N PHE A 660 -22.63 -0.20 29.18
CA PHE A 660 -24.06 -0.51 29.06
C PHE A 660 -24.61 -0.96 30.40
N ASN A 661 -25.90 -0.70 30.64
CA ASN A 661 -26.61 -1.12 31.85
C ASN A 661 -27.01 -2.62 31.83
N THR A 662 -26.43 -3.42 30.94
CA THR A 662 -26.72 -4.85 30.77
C THR A 662 -25.50 -5.69 31.13
N ASP A 663 -25.68 -6.70 31.99
CA ASP A 663 -24.60 -7.59 32.43
C ASP A 663 -24.02 -8.45 31.30
N THR A 664 -24.78 -8.65 30.22
CA THR A 664 -24.35 -9.46 29.06
C THR A 664 -24.60 -8.73 27.73
N PRO A 665 -23.70 -7.81 27.33
CA PRO A 665 -23.79 -7.09 26.07
C PRO A 665 -24.01 -8.04 24.87
N SER A 666 -24.93 -7.65 23.99
CA SER A 666 -25.23 -8.33 22.74
C SER A 666 -24.23 -7.95 21.64
N LYS A 667 -24.34 -8.60 20.48
CA LYS A 667 -23.52 -8.25 19.30
C LYS A 667 -23.82 -6.81 18.84
N GLY A 668 -25.10 -6.42 18.86
CA GLY A 668 -25.54 -5.08 18.47
C GLY A 668 -25.00 -4.01 19.40
N ASP A 669 -24.99 -4.24 20.71
CA ASP A 669 -24.42 -3.30 21.69
C ASP A 669 -22.93 -3.06 21.42
N ILE A 670 -22.18 -4.10 21.05
CA ILE A 670 -20.74 -3.99 20.77
C ILE A 670 -20.49 -3.32 19.41
N GLU A 671 -21.37 -3.50 18.42
CA GLU A 671 -21.35 -2.73 17.17
C GLU A 671 -21.67 -1.24 17.40
N ILE A 672 -22.67 -0.93 18.25
CA ILE A 672 -23.01 0.44 18.67
C ILE A 672 -21.84 1.08 19.42
N TRP A 673 -21.24 0.39 20.39
CA TRP A 673 -20.06 0.83 21.13
C TRP A 673 -18.90 1.18 20.20
N LEU A 674 -18.63 0.31 19.23
CA LEU A 674 -17.55 0.49 18.26
C LEU A 674 -17.79 1.71 17.36
N SER A 675 -19.05 2.01 17.00
CA SER A 675 -19.42 3.23 16.23
C SER A 675 -19.14 4.55 16.98
N GLY A 676 -18.90 4.46 18.30
CA GLY A 676 -18.47 5.57 19.16
C GLY A 676 -16.97 5.61 19.45
N LYS A 677 -16.14 4.76 18.83
CA LYS A 677 -14.66 4.75 19.00
C LYS A 677 -13.94 5.29 17.77
N GLU A 678 -12.64 5.57 17.94
CA GLU A 678 -11.78 5.91 16.80
C GLU A 678 -11.70 4.73 15.81
N PRO A 679 -11.70 4.99 14.49
CA PRO A 679 -11.68 3.91 13.49
C PRO A 679 -10.37 3.09 13.61
N GLY A 680 -10.49 1.77 13.84
CA GLY A 680 -9.36 0.87 14.05
C GLY A 680 -9.05 0.56 15.52
N HIS A 681 -9.86 1.05 16.46
CA HIS A 681 -9.74 0.78 17.89
C HIS A 681 -9.69 -0.71 18.25
N LEU A 682 -10.62 -1.52 17.73
CA LEU A 682 -10.69 -2.97 18.01
C LEU A 682 -9.51 -3.71 17.39
N ILE A 683 -9.11 -3.32 16.18
CA ILE A 683 -7.92 -3.84 15.51
C ILE A 683 -6.67 -3.54 16.34
N THR A 684 -6.51 -2.31 16.82
CA THR A 684 -5.35 -1.91 17.63
C THR A 684 -5.32 -2.69 18.95
N LYS A 685 -6.47 -2.78 19.62
CA LYS A 685 -6.60 -3.43 20.93
C LYS A 685 -6.41 -4.96 20.91
N LEU A 686 -6.68 -5.64 19.78
CA LEU A 686 -6.69 -7.12 19.74
C LEU A 686 -5.68 -7.75 18.75
N LEU A 687 -5.24 -7.02 17.72
CA LEU A 687 -4.54 -7.63 16.58
C LEU A 687 -3.19 -7.02 16.25
N THR A 688 -2.89 -5.81 16.70
CA THR A 688 -1.74 -5.04 16.23
C THR A 688 -1.48 -3.82 17.08
N ASP A 689 -0.30 -3.78 17.70
CA ASP A 689 0.22 -2.59 18.35
C ASP A 689 0.52 -1.51 17.29
N ILE A 690 -0.49 -0.67 16.98
CA ILE A 690 -0.26 0.69 16.53
C ILE A 690 -0.13 1.50 17.82
N GLY A 691 1.09 1.58 18.34
CA GLY A 691 1.33 2.24 19.62
C GLY A 691 0.66 3.60 19.70
N SER A 692 -0.09 3.81 20.78
CA SER A 692 -0.53 5.13 21.18
C SER A 692 0.70 6.03 21.26
N LEU A 693 0.65 7.14 20.54
CA LEU A 693 1.68 8.18 20.65
C LEU A 693 1.42 8.95 21.95
N GLY A 694 1.86 8.37 23.07
CA GLY A 694 1.67 8.86 24.43
C GLY A 694 1.78 7.73 25.45
N GLU A 695 2.51 8.01 26.53
CA GLU A 695 2.63 7.21 27.77
C GLU A 695 3.50 5.93 27.72
N ALA A 696 4.81 6.15 27.55
CA ALA A 696 5.88 5.49 28.31
C ALA A 696 7.15 6.38 28.31
#